data_AF-A0A399YMB0-F1
#
_entry.id   AF-A0A399YMB0-F1
#
_cell.length_a   1.000
_cell.length_b   1.000
_cell.length_c   1.000
_cell.angle_alpha   90.00
_cell.angle_beta   90.00
_cell.angle_gamma   90.00
#
_symmetry.space_group_name_H-M   'P 1'
#
loop_
_entity.id
_entity.type
_entity.pdbx_description
1 polymer ?
#
loop_
_entity_poly.entity_id
_entity_poly.type
_entity_poly.pdbx_seq_one_letter_code
_entity_poly.pdbx_strand_id
1 'polypeptide(L)'
;MPEPQITQLLDRAVHHAPPMHLTGEAMLAAGKGRVRRRRAAGVGGALAAAAVVAALWGGLGGGSGLLTGTTEIRPATTLWEPGETVEGTLFDGLQTVDREQVGHSYAAELSRTSGEGPVTLVLSDGGDVVEKVPSASPVPGLDVFAGERMTVAVWAEPDGVLASVPLVGPRDPGGPADVQHAEVGGEQLAYAVWSADVVPLPEQLVDVYLMGRDRTVALSGTPVRWAGSRTAGHRLHAFADERRGVVGYRVDDEEPVLAQLGDRPAQVFSSGGVASDGTETRVLLLPEGSEMQGTPDEDDRGVGWIGTKLLDRPVVMVVREDAGERPPSDVEFTLGGEAYSFSGYVQDLTVLDVDGAALVAQPGARPGEVALWRRDADEPEVTFGEETGVGGALATQPVGGSLVALADGWDAGASVLAEARVEVTEDGATRWVAPTDVAQVALDDGRLVTLLAVDAEEGLEVAGVGLERDGDVERWDPPVLTAGGVELRAVDGVEVPYVDGRALPRIDQGAGSAFRHYAGADGQASYLVLAGSAGPHPVPVVAVEGAGAAAAPQIVRGVAEQVVDGIPVSMLTLSGGRAADGSSQVLAVAVQNAGPEGSANTWQLAGEAEAAHVVLDPGLVVSLGQEQGVWILYPQGSVDRTEIQAGTIGGTVLEVVAADGVSTLVAVLEQGAGPRLVGDVEGALDPMATVPVPGRAVEISTWTVQLPEGVTLADRGAGLDTDGDGQADILLQPRD
;
A
#
# COMPACT_ATOMS: atom_id res chain seq x y z
N MET A 1 44.02 5.56 11.73
CA MET A 1 45.42 5.09 11.85
C MET A 1 46.34 6.24 11.46
N PRO A 2 47.30 6.66 12.31
CA PRO A 2 48.15 7.83 12.05
C PRO A 2 49.10 7.60 10.86
N GLU A 3 49.35 8.66 10.09
CA GLU A 3 50.11 8.63 8.82
C GLU A 3 51.47 7.90 8.89
N PRO A 4 52.30 8.04 9.95
CA PRO A 4 53.57 7.30 10.06
C PRO A 4 53.41 5.77 10.05
N GLN A 5 52.30 5.24 10.57
CA GLN A 5 52.04 3.79 10.59
C GLN A 5 51.63 3.27 9.21
N ILE A 6 50.89 4.08 8.43
CA ILE A 6 50.55 3.76 7.03
C ILE A 6 51.83 3.71 6.19
N THR A 7 52.70 4.70 6.32
CA THR A 7 53.98 4.75 5.60
C THR A 7 54.84 3.54 5.94
N GLN A 8 54.97 3.16 7.22
CA GLN A 8 55.74 1.97 7.64
C GLN A 8 55.16 0.64 7.10
N LEU A 9 53.84 0.50 7.01
CA LEU A 9 53.21 -0.69 6.43
C LEU A 9 53.44 -0.78 4.92
N LEU A 10 53.35 0.34 4.20
CA LEU A 10 53.62 0.40 2.76
C LEU A 10 55.09 0.15 2.43
N ASP A 11 56.01 0.73 3.19
CA ASP A 11 57.46 0.55 2.96
C ASP A 11 57.89 -0.91 3.20
N ARG A 12 57.31 -1.57 4.22
CA ARG A 12 57.47 -3.01 4.46
C ARG A 12 56.86 -3.87 3.35
N ALA A 13 55.71 -3.47 2.78
CA ALA A 13 55.10 -4.19 1.66
C ALA A 13 55.94 -4.09 0.37
N VAL A 14 56.48 -2.89 0.07
CA VAL A 14 57.39 -2.67 -1.06
C VAL A 14 58.67 -3.50 -0.93
N HIS A 15 59.20 -3.68 0.28
CA HIS A 15 60.39 -4.50 0.53
C HIS A 15 60.20 -6.01 0.34
N HIS A 16 58.96 -6.50 0.24
CA HIS A 16 58.64 -7.92 0.06
C HIS A 16 58.04 -8.26 -1.32
N ALA A 17 57.83 -7.26 -2.18
CA ALA A 17 57.39 -7.46 -3.56
C ALA A 17 58.60 -7.72 -4.50
N PRO A 18 58.41 -8.45 -5.62
CA PRO A 18 59.39 -8.48 -6.72
C PRO A 18 59.71 -7.06 -7.21
N PRO A 19 60.91 -6.79 -7.76
CA PRO A 19 61.38 -5.44 -8.01
C PRO A 19 60.53 -4.69 -9.05
N MET A 20 59.57 -3.91 -8.56
CA MET A 20 58.84 -2.90 -9.32
C MET A 20 59.45 -1.52 -9.02
N HIS A 21 59.60 -0.68 -10.03
CA HIS A 21 60.26 0.64 -9.93
C HIS A 21 59.38 1.72 -9.28
N LEU A 22 58.66 1.39 -8.21
CA LEU A 22 57.74 2.29 -7.50
C LEU A 22 58.12 2.38 -6.02
N THR A 23 58.41 3.59 -5.57
CA THR A 23 58.72 3.88 -4.15
C THR A 23 57.43 3.95 -3.32
N GLY A 24 57.54 3.76 -1.99
CA GLY A 24 56.40 3.94 -1.08
C GLY A 24 55.78 5.34 -1.17
N GLU A 25 56.61 6.37 -1.33
CA GLU A 25 56.16 7.74 -1.60
C GLU A 25 55.43 7.89 -2.95
N ALA A 26 55.85 7.19 -4.00
CA ALA A 26 55.14 7.18 -5.28
C ALA A 26 53.78 6.48 -5.17
N MET A 27 53.64 5.42 -4.36
CA MET A 27 52.33 4.83 -4.06
C MET A 27 51.45 5.75 -3.20
N LEU A 28 52.00 6.45 -2.21
CA LEU A 28 51.27 7.44 -1.41
C LEU A 28 50.83 8.65 -2.25
N ALA A 29 51.69 9.15 -3.14
CA ALA A 29 51.37 10.22 -4.08
C ALA A 29 50.34 9.77 -5.13
N ALA A 30 50.42 8.53 -5.62
CA ALA A 30 49.41 7.94 -6.49
C ALA A 30 48.07 7.74 -5.75
N GLY A 31 48.09 7.34 -4.47
CA GLY A 31 46.91 7.19 -3.62
C GLY A 31 46.21 8.53 -3.35
N LYS A 32 46.94 9.52 -2.81
CA LYS A 32 46.45 10.90 -2.61
C LYS A 32 46.00 11.53 -3.94
N GLY A 33 46.70 11.24 -5.04
CA GLY A 33 46.33 11.63 -6.40
C GLY A 33 45.08 10.92 -6.93
N ARG A 34 44.75 9.70 -6.48
CA ARG A 34 43.56 8.95 -6.91
C ARG A 34 42.29 9.42 -6.20
N VAL A 35 42.40 9.82 -4.93
CA VAL A 35 41.34 10.53 -4.20
C VAL A 35 41.03 11.85 -4.92
N ARG A 36 42.07 12.66 -5.21
CA ARG A 36 41.89 13.97 -5.87
C ARG A 36 41.51 13.90 -7.36
N ARG A 37 41.81 12.80 -8.08
CA ARG A 37 41.42 12.62 -9.50
C ARG A 37 40.03 12.00 -9.69
N ARG A 38 39.38 11.44 -8.65
CA ARG A 38 37.97 11.07 -8.77
C ARG A 38 37.07 12.30 -8.97
N ARG A 39 37.42 13.44 -8.36
CA ARG A 39 36.71 14.74 -8.52
C ARG A 39 37.24 15.62 -9.67
N ALA A 40 37.90 15.06 -10.71
CA ALA A 40 38.37 15.83 -11.88
C ALA A 40 38.69 15.02 -13.16
N ALA A 41 38.32 13.73 -13.25
CA ALA A 41 38.72 12.89 -14.38
C ALA A 41 37.62 11.90 -14.84
N GLY A 42 36.55 12.45 -15.42
CA GLY A 42 35.60 11.70 -16.26
C GLY A 42 36.19 11.16 -17.58
N VAL A 43 37.47 11.45 -17.87
CA VAL A 43 38.20 10.93 -19.04
C VAL A 43 39.41 10.11 -18.58
N GLY A 44 39.29 8.78 -18.59
CA GLY A 44 40.32 7.91 -18.01
C GLY A 44 40.21 6.41 -18.25
N GLY A 45 39.49 5.96 -19.28
CA GLY A 45 39.34 4.54 -19.66
C GLY A 45 40.61 3.87 -20.23
N ALA A 46 41.77 4.08 -19.61
CA ALA A 46 43.07 3.68 -20.13
C ALA A 46 43.76 2.64 -19.24
N LEU A 47 43.17 1.44 -19.12
CA LEU A 47 43.90 0.20 -18.80
C LEU A 47 43.17 -1.11 -19.20
N ALA A 48 42.09 -1.03 -19.99
CA ALA A 48 41.46 -2.19 -20.65
C ALA A 48 41.68 -2.21 -22.18
N ALA A 49 42.35 -1.20 -22.73
CA ALA A 49 42.55 -1.00 -24.18
C ALA A 49 43.78 -1.70 -24.78
N ALA A 50 44.40 -2.66 -24.08
CA ALA A 50 45.51 -3.45 -24.61
C ALA A 50 45.05 -4.66 -25.46
N ALA A 51 43.78 -5.08 -25.36
CA ALA A 51 43.23 -6.21 -26.11
C ALA A 51 42.51 -5.80 -27.41
N VAL A 52 42.04 -4.56 -27.53
CA VAL A 52 41.19 -4.10 -28.65
C VAL A 52 42.02 -3.57 -29.85
N VAL A 53 43.26 -3.15 -29.63
CA VAL A 53 44.13 -2.60 -30.70
C VAL A 53 44.47 -3.62 -31.79
N ALA A 54 44.37 -4.92 -31.50
CA ALA A 54 44.51 -5.99 -32.50
C ALA A 54 43.31 -6.11 -33.47
N ALA A 55 42.11 -5.67 -33.06
CA ALA A 55 40.91 -5.74 -33.89
C ALA A 55 40.75 -4.52 -34.82
N LEU A 56 41.25 -3.35 -34.41
CA LEU A 56 41.01 -2.09 -35.13
C LEU A 56 41.95 -1.83 -36.33
N TRP A 57 43.06 -2.58 -36.46
CA TRP A 57 44.01 -2.44 -37.58
C TRP A 57 43.67 -3.32 -38.81
N GLY A 58 42.53 -4.01 -38.80
CA GLY A 58 42.17 -5.04 -39.78
C GLY A 58 41.08 -4.71 -40.81
N GLY A 59 40.52 -3.49 -40.84
CA GLY A 59 39.35 -3.18 -41.68
C GLY A 59 39.27 -1.74 -42.18
N LEU A 60 39.50 -1.54 -43.48
CA LEU A 60 39.30 -0.28 -44.19
C LEU A 60 37.83 -0.13 -44.63
N GLY A 61 37.17 0.97 -44.25
CA GLY A 61 35.84 1.34 -44.73
C GLY A 61 35.41 2.68 -44.14
N GLY A 62 35.42 3.74 -44.95
CA GLY A 62 35.32 5.11 -44.44
C GLY A 62 33.91 5.51 -43.96
N GLY A 63 33.87 6.15 -42.78
CA GLY A 63 32.69 6.84 -42.26
C GLY A 63 33.11 7.83 -41.18
N SER A 64 33.03 9.13 -41.45
CA SER A 64 33.44 10.18 -40.52
C SER A 64 32.34 10.48 -39.49
N GLY A 65 32.07 9.51 -38.61
CA GLY A 65 31.32 9.71 -37.38
C GLY A 65 32.30 9.75 -36.20
N LEU A 66 32.43 10.90 -35.53
CA LEU A 66 33.09 10.95 -34.24
C LEU A 66 32.26 10.13 -33.25
N LEU A 67 32.83 9.02 -32.76
CA LEU A 67 32.27 8.24 -31.67
C LEU A 67 32.42 9.02 -30.35
N THR A 68 31.65 10.09 -30.20
CA THR A 68 31.33 10.66 -28.89
C THR A 68 30.51 9.61 -28.14
N GLY A 69 31.18 8.82 -27.29
CA GLY A 69 30.50 7.86 -26.44
C GLY A 69 29.45 8.58 -25.59
N THR A 70 28.23 8.04 -25.55
CA THR A 70 27.17 8.53 -24.71
C THR A 70 27.59 8.44 -23.24
N THR A 71 27.54 9.55 -22.50
CA THR A 71 27.86 9.54 -21.08
C THR A 71 26.83 8.67 -20.35
N GLU A 72 27.31 7.64 -19.65
CA GLU A 72 26.45 6.81 -18.81
C GLU A 72 25.99 7.58 -17.57
N ILE A 73 24.73 8.02 -17.54
CA ILE A 73 24.07 8.50 -16.32
C ILE A 73 23.90 7.31 -15.38
N ARG A 74 24.64 7.29 -14.28
CA ARG A 74 24.58 6.20 -13.29
C ARG A 74 23.70 6.61 -12.10
N PRO A 75 23.07 5.65 -11.40
CA PRO A 75 22.45 5.90 -10.11
C PRO A 75 23.44 6.58 -9.17
N ALA A 76 22.96 7.45 -8.30
CA ALA A 76 23.84 8.26 -7.46
C ALA A 76 24.54 7.43 -6.38
N THR A 77 25.69 7.94 -5.96
CA THR A 77 26.34 7.53 -4.71
C THR A 77 25.88 8.44 -3.57
N THR A 78 26.26 8.13 -2.33
CA THR A 78 26.06 9.02 -1.17
C THR A 78 26.48 10.45 -1.51
N LEU A 79 25.61 11.43 -1.23
CA LEU A 79 25.78 12.83 -1.62
C LEU A 79 26.97 13.50 -0.91
N TRP A 80 27.13 13.21 0.38
CA TRP A 80 28.18 13.76 1.23
C TRP A 80 29.07 12.64 1.79
N GLU A 81 30.39 12.82 1.82
CA GLU A 81 31.27 11.84 2.45
C GLU A 81 31.15 11.90 3.99
N PRO A 82 31.18 10.76 4.72
CA PRO A 82 31.20 10.77 6.18
C PRO A 82 32.44 11.50 6.72
N GLY A 83 32.24 12.55 7.53
CA GLY A 83 33.31 13.43 8.01
C GLY A 83 33.57 14.67 7.14
N GLU A 84 32.90 14.83 6.00
CA GLU A 84 33.01 16.03 5.16
C GLU A 84 32.33 17.23 5.83
N THR A 85 33.00 18.38 5.83
CA THR A 85 32.42 19.66 6.26
C THR A 85 31.68 20.29 5.10
N VAL A 86 30.41 20.67 5.30
CA VAL A 86 29.56 21.28 4.28
C VAL A 86 29.27 22.74 4.69
N GLU A 87 29.45 23.67 3.76
CA GLU A 87 29.10 25.09 3.91
C GLU A 87 28.81 25.65 2.51
N GLY A 88 27.62 26.22 2.30
CA GLY A 88 27.24 26.85 1.04
C GLY A 88 25.75 27.21 0.96
N THR A 89 25.43 28.18 0.10
CA THR A 89 24.06 28.65 -0.14
C THR A 89 23.38 27.81 -1.22
N LEU A 90 22.14 27.37 -1.01
CA LEU A 90 21.32 26.75 -2.07
C LEU A 90 20.56 27.82 -2.86
N PHE A 91 19.88 28.72 -2.16
CA PHE A 91 19.17 29.85 -2.73
C PHE A 91 19.17 31.06 -1.79
N ASP A 92 19.03 32.24 -2.38
CA ASP A 92 18.88 33.52 -1.68
C ASP A 92 17.76 34.31 -2.37
N GLY A 93 16.77 34.76 -1.59
CA GLY A 93 15.66 35.58 -2.08
C GLY A 93 14.54 34.83 -2.81
N LEU A 94 14.26 33.56 -2.49
CA LEU A 94 13.06 32.86 -2.98
C LEU A 94 11.81 33.57 -2.45
N GLN A 95 11.05 34.21 -3.35
CA GLN A 95 9.84 34.96 -2.98
C GLN A 95 8.62 34.04 -2.99
N THR A 96 7.84 34.05 -1.90
CA THR A 96 6.53 33.39 -1.81
C THR A 96 5.49 34.36 -1.27
N VAL A 97 4.22 34.03 -1.44
CA VAL A 97 3.10 34.78 -0.85
C VAL A 97 2.16 33.78 -0.21
N ASP A 98 1.87 33.95 1.07
CA ASP A 98 1.03 33.03 1.82
C ASP A 98 -0.49 33.25 1.59
N ARG A 99 -1.30 32.44 2.25
CA ARG A 99 -2.77 32.54 2.21
C ARG A 99 -3.31 33.84 2.82
N GLU A 100 -2.54 34.54 3.66
CA GLU A 100 -2.88 35.85 4.23
C GLU A 100 -2.40 37.02 3.36
N GLN A 101 -1.78 36.73 2.20
CA GLN A 101 -1.16 37.69 1.28
C GLN A 101 0.09 38.40 1.86
N VAL A 102 0.77 37.75 2.81
CA VAL A 102 2.08 38.16 3.32
C VAL A 102 3.16 37.63 2.38
N GLY A 103 4.03 38.52 1.92
CA GLY A 103 5.19 38.16 1.10
C GLY A 103 6.37 37.74 1.98
N HIS A 104 6.93 36.56 1.71
CA HIS A 104 8.14 36.04 2.35
C HIS A 104 9.32 36.04 1.37
N SER A 105 10.54 36.12 1.91
CA SER A 105 11.77 36.17 1.13
C SER A 105 12.79 35.23 1.74
N TYR A 106 12.70 33.95 1.36
CA TYR A 106 13.51 32.89 1.94
C TYR A 106 14.92 32.82 1.36
N ALA A 107 15.90 32.54 2.23
CA ALA A 107 17.25 32.15 1.89
C ALA A 107 17.63 30.88 2.64
N ALA A 108 18.39 29.98 2.01
CA ALA A 108 18.75 28.70 2.61
C ALA A 108 20.23 28.35 2.43
N GLU A 109 20.87 28.01 3.55
CA GLU A 109 22.28 27.61 3.64
C GLU A 109 22.41 26.18 4.14
N LEU A 110 23.29 25.38 3.52
CA LEU A 110 23.68 24.07 4.02
C LEU A 110 24.88 24.20 4.95
N SER A 111 24.81 23.56 6.12
CA SER A 111 25.88 23.56 7.11
C SER A 111 26.10 22.18 7.75
N ARG A 112 27.37 21.77 7.85
CA ARG A 112 27.85 20.66 8.68
C ARG A 112 29.27 20.99 9.19
N THR A 113 29.36 21.52 10.40
CA THR A 113 30.59 22.18 10.89
C THR A 113 31.63 21.25 11.53
N SER A 114 31.23 20.10 12.08
CA SER A 114 32.10 19.17 12.81
C SER A 114 32.46 17.89 12.05
N GLY A 115 31.87 17.67 10.86
CA GLY A 115 31.91 16.38 10.15
C GLY A 115 31.09 15.26 10.79
N GLU A 116 30.51 15.49 11.97
CA GLU A 116 29.60 14.58 12.66
C GLU A 116 28.15 15.03 12.48
N GLY A 117 27.22 14.09 12.28
CA GLY A 117 25.79 14.36 12.10
C GLY A 117 25.33 14.55 10.63
N PRO A 118 24.02 14.75 10.40
CA PRO A 118 23.45 15.04 9.08
C PRO A 118 23.94 16.41 8.55
N VAL A 119 23.61 16.77 7.31
CA VAL A 119 23.71 18.19 6.90
C VAL A 119 22.52 18.91 7.51
N THR A 120 22.65 20.19 7.86
CA THR A 120 21.52 21.00 8.31
C THR A 120 21.25 22.11 7.30
N LEU A 121 20.01 22.22 6.83
CA LEU A 121 19.49 23.38 6.12
C LEU A 121 19.15 24.47 7.15
N VAL A 122 19.77 25.63 7.03
CA VAL A 122 19.45 26.83 7.81
C VAL A 122 18.58 27.71 6.92
N LEU A 123 17.28 27.75 7.21
CA LEU A 123 16.31 28.56 6.48
C LEU A 123 16.14 29.91 7.19
N SER A 124 16.21 30.98 6.43
CA SER A 124 16.02 32.36 6.91
C SER A 124 14.93 33.05 6.10
N ASP A 125 14.15 33.93 6.73
CA ASP A 125 13.17 34.81 6.07
C ASP A 125 13.52 36.26 6.41
N GLY A 126 13.63 37.12 5.39
CA GLY A 126 14.04 38.52 5.57
C GLY A 126 15.43 38.74 6.20
N GLY A 127 16.24 37.68 6.32
CA GLY A 127 17.56 37.68 6.97
C GLY A 127 17.57 37.16 8.42
N ASP A 128 16.41 36.87 9.02
CA ASP A 128 16.32 36.21 10.32
C ASP A 128 16.16 34.69 10.15
N VAL A 129 16.93 33.89 10.90
CA VAL A 129 16.85 32.42 10.83
C VAL A 129 15.52 31.94 11.41
N VAL A 130 14.66 31.37 10.57
CA VAL A 130 13.34 30.85 10.94
C VAL A 130 13.36 29.36 11.25
N GLU A 131 14.21 28.58 10.58
CA GLU A 131 14.22 27.12 10.73
C GLU A 131 15.63 26.50 10.59
N LYS A 132 15.83 25.34 11.22
CA LYS A 132 17.05 24.53 11.09
C LYS A 132 16.69 23.06 10.96
N VAL A 133 16.69 22.57 9.72
CA VAL A 133 16.18 21.25 9.37
C VAL A 133 17.36 20.30 9.11
N PRO A 134 17.50 19.17 9.82
CA PRO A 134 18.51 18.16 9.51
C PRO A 134 18.12 17.34 8.27
N SER A 135 19.10 16.90 7.47
CA SER A 135 18.86 16.02 6.33
C SER A 135 18.46 14.62 6.74
N ALA A 136 17.46 14.07 6.05
CA ALA A 136 17.16 12.65 5.98
C ALA A 136 17.40 12.16 4.54
N SER A 137 18.04 11.00 4.36
CA SER A 137 18.33 10.47 3.02
C SER A 137 17.41 9.27 2.72
N PRO A 138 16.25 9.45 2.04
CA PRO A 138 15.31 8.35 1.78
C PRO A 138 15.88 7.32 0.79
N VAL A 139 16.74 7.77 -0.14
CA VAL A 139 17.49 6.92 -1.07
C VAL A 139 18.94 7.42 -1.19
N PRO A 140 19.92 6.56 -1.56
CA PRO A 140 21.30 6.98 -1.71
C PRO A 140 21.46 8.13 -2.73
N GLY A 141 22.11 9.21 -2.32
CA GLY A 141 22.37 10.38 -3.18
C GLY A 141 21.30 11.45 -3.17
N LEU A 142 20.23 11.26 -2.38
CA LEU A 142 19.16 12.22 -2.17
C LEU A 142 19.11 12.60 -0.69
N ASP A 143 19.28 13.88 -0.39
CA ASP A 143 19.06 14.42 0.96
C ASP A 143 17.81 15.31 0.95
N VAL A 144 16.94 15.08 1.92
CA VAL A 144 15.65 15.77 2.07
C VAL A 144 15.63 16.50 3.41
N PHE A 145 15.23 17.75 3.36
CA PHE A 145 15.10 18.65 4.49
C PHE A 145 13.61 19.01 4.61
N ALA A 146 12.86 18.18 5.33
CA ALA A 146 11.42 18.39 5.57
C ALA A 146 11.22 19.25 6.82
N GLY A 147 10.90 20.54 6.62
CA GLY A 147 10.60 21.51 7.67
C GLY A 147 9.12 21.92 7.70
N GLU A 148 8.73 22.73 8.69
CA GLU A 148 7.36 23.24 8.85
C GLU A 148 6.97 24.26 7.77
N ARG A 149 7.94 25.07 7.29
CA ARG A 149 7.69 26.08 6.24
C ARG A 149 7.98 25.57 4.84
N MET A 150 8.87 24.59 4.72
CA MET A 150 9.49 24.25 3.45
C MET A 150 10.06 22.84 3.48
N THR A 151 9.84 22.09 2.39
CA THR A 151 10.60 20.87 2.11
C THR A 151 11.57 21.14 0.97
N VAL A 152 12.85 20.82 1.18
CA VAL A 152 13.89 20.93 0.15
C VAL A 152 14.49 19.55 -0.11
N ALA A 153 14.55 19.14 -1.37
CA ALA A 153 15.34 17.98 -1.80
C ALA A 153 16.59 18.43 -2.53
N VAL A 154 17.72 17.76 -2.28
CA VAL A 154 19.03 18.06 -2.87
C VAL A 154 19.68 16.76 -3.34
N TRP A 155 20.22 16.77 -4.56
CA TRP A 155 20.98 15.66 -5.14
C TRP A 155 22.13 16.19 -6.00
N ALA A 156 23.17 15.37 -6.18
CA ALA A 156 24.21 15.62 -7.17
C ALA A 156 23.70 15.12 -8.53
N GLU A 157 23.63 16.02 -9.52
CA GLU A 157 23.16 15.68 -10.86
C GLU A 157 24.33 15.14 -11.72
N PRO A 158 24.27 13.90 -12.23
CA PRO A 158 25.36 13.34 -13.03
C PRO A 158 25.54 14.01 -14.41
N ASP A 159 26.78 14.00 -14.91
CA ASP A 159 27.11 14.43 -16.28
C ASP A 159 26.18 13.79 -17.32
N GLY A 160 25.52 14.61 -18.14
CA GLY A 160 24.68 14.17 -19.25
C GLY A 160 23.20 13.95 -18.92
N VAL A 161 22.79 14.18 -17.67
CA VAL A 161 21.37 14.47 -17.37
C VAL A 161 20.97 15.77 -18.08
N LEU A 162 19.76 15.77 -18.63
CA LEU A 162 19.15 16.91 -19.31
C LEU A 162 18.08 17.57 -18.44
N ALA A 163 17.39 16.78 -17.61
CA ALA A 163 16.45 17.24 -16.59
C ALA A 163 16.34 16.19 -15.47
N SER A 164 15.97 16.66 -14.28
CA SER A 164 15.65 15.83 -13.12
C SER A 164 14.18 16.02 -12.73
N VAL A 165 13.51 14.96 -12.28
CA VAL A 165 12.10 15.02 -11.85
C VAL A 165 11.97 14.36 -10.47
N PRO A 166 11.76 15.11 -9.38
CA PRO A 166 11.53 14.51 -8.07
C PRO A 166 10.19 13.78 -8.06
N LEU A 167 10.16 12.58 -7.50
CA LEU A 167 8.91 11.88 -7.16
C LEU A 167 8.63 12.09 -5.68
N VAL A 168 7.47 12.65 -5.37
CA VAL A 168 6.91 12.68 -4.01
C VAL A 168 5.74 11.70 -3.90
N GLY A 169 5.42 11.33 -2.66
CA GLY A 169 4.43 10.31 -2.32
C GLY A 169 3.62 10.70 -1.06
N PRO A 170 2.53 9.97 -0.76
CA PRO A 170 2.04 8.76 -1.44
C PRO A 170 1.52 9.02 -2.86
N ARG A 171 1.18 10.28 -3.18
CA ARG A 171 1.00 10.80 -4.52
C ARG A 171 1.89 12.01 -4.78
N ASP A 172 2.06 12.30 -6.06
CA ASP A 172 2.63 13.56 -6.54
C ASP A 172 1.52 14.62 -6.57
N PRO A 173 1.54 15.68 -5.72
CA PRO A 173 0.52 16.72 -5.67
C PRO A 173 0.65 17.72 -6.84
N GLY A 174 1.45 17.40 -7.85
CA GLY A 174 1.86 18.33 -8.90
C GLY A 174 3.20 18.99 -8.56
N GLY A 175 4.29 18.22 -8.57
CA GLY A 175 5.62 18.75 -8.85
C GLY A 175 5.75 19.13 -10.35
N PRO A 176 6.43 20.23 -10.69
CA PRO A 176 7.52 20.81 -9.92
C PRO A 176 7.23 22.20 -9.33
N ALA A 177 7.83 22.47 -8.18
CA ALA A 177 8.60 23.71 -8.08
C ALA A 177 9.91 23.47 -8.83
N ASP A 178 10.21 24.30 -9.82
CA ASP A 178 11.29 24.14 -10.80
C ASP A 178 12.58 23.58 -10.18
N VAL A 179 13.20 22.59 -10.83
CA VAL A 179 14.52 22.10 -10.40
C VAL A 179 15.55 23.19 -10.67
N GLN A 180 16.16 23.67 -9.59
CA GLN A 180 17.18 24.71 -9.60
C GLN A 180 18.57 24.12 -9.30
N HIS A 181 19.62 24.92 -9.55
CA HIS A 181 21.00 24.49 -9.35
C HIS A 181 21.79 25.44 -8.47
N ALA A 182 22.69 24.89 -7.64
CA ALA A 182 23.60 25.62 -6.78
C ALA A 182 25.02 25.02 -6.84
N GLU A 183 26.05 25.84 -6.62
CA GLU A 183 27.43 25.38 -6.46
C GLU A 183 27.77 25.35 -4.96
N VAL A 184 27.93 24.15 -4.39
CA VAL A 184 28.25 23.93 -2.97
C VAL A 184 29.55 23.15 -2.87
N GLY A 185 30.55 23.69 -2.17
CA GLY A 185 31.87 23.05 -2.07
C GLY A 185 32.65 22.91 -3.38
N GLY A 186 32.21 23.55 -4.47
CA GLY A 186 32.74 23.38 -5.83
C GLY A 186 32.11 22.23 -6.62
N GLU A 187 31.00 21.66 -6.14
CA GLU A 187 30.19 20.66 -6.83
C GLU A 187 28.82 21.27 -7.19
N GLN A 188 28.32 20.97 -8.40
CA GLN A 188 27.00 21.42 -8.83
C GLN A 188 25.93 20.47 -8.29
N LEU A 189 25.02 21.02 -7.50
CA LEU A 189 23.88 20.31 -6.93
C LEU A 189 22.60 20.78 -7.61
N ALA A 190 21.69 19.85 -7.83
CA ALA A 190 20.31 20.14 -8.21
C ALA A 190 19.42 20.07 -6.96
N TYR A 191 18.40 20.92 -6.89
CA TYR A 191 17.46 20.95 -5.78
C TYR A 191 16.04 21.34 -6.22
N ALA A 192 15.05 20.91 -5.45
CA ALA A 192 13.63 21.26 -5.60
C ALA A 192 13.04 21.71 -4.26
N VAL A 193 12.08 22.65 -4.30
CA VAL A 193 11.60 23.38 -3.11
C VAL A 193 10.08 23.46 -3.05
N TRP A 194 9.45 22.74 -2.11
CA TRP A 194 8.04 22.90 -1.79
C TRP A 194 7.90 23.89 -0.64
N SER A 195 7.27 25.04 -0.88
CA SER A 195 6.94 26.02 0.18
C SER A 195 5.48 25.88 0.60
N ALA A 196 5.25 25.77 1.91
CA ALA A 196 3.93 25.65 2.52
C ALA A 196 3.00 26.85 2.22
N ASP A 197 3.59 27.99 1.86
CA ASP A 197 2.88 29.21 1.49
C ASP A 197 2.13 29.05 0.15
N VAL A 198 2.68 28.23 -0.76
CA VAL A 198 2.24 28.10 -2.16
C VAL A 198 1.53 26.77 -2.41
N VAL A 199 2.10 25.66 -1.91
CA VAL A 199 1.59 24.29 -2.12
C VAL A 199 1.61 23.51 -0.79
N PRO A 200 0.74 22.50 -0.61
CA PRO A 200 0.91 21.54 0.47
C PRO A 200 2.32 20.92 0.43
N LEU A 201 2.94 20.77 1.60
CA LEU A 201 4.23 20.08 1.69
C LEU A 201 4.05 18.59 1.39
N PRO A 202 4.99 17.96 0.65
CA PRO A 202 4.91 16.54 0.36
C PRO A 202 5.11 15.70 1.63
N GLU A 203 4.27 14.69 1.84
CA GLU A 203 4.38 13.78 3.00
C GLU A 203 5.67 12.96 2.94
N GLN A 204 6.04 12.50 1.75
CA GLN A 204 7.26 11.75 1.50
C GLN A 204 7.90 12.19 0.18
N LEU A 205 9.23 12.25 0.13
CA LEU A 205 9.96 12.31 -1.13
C LEU A 205 10.64 10.96 -1.38
N VAL A 206 10.31 10.34 -2.52
CA VAL A 206 10.47 8.90 -2.77
C VAL A 206 11.68 8.60 -3.65
N ASP A 207 11.92 9.42 -4.67
CA ASP A 207 13.05 9.27 -5.61
C ASP A 207 13.28 10.56 -6.43
N VAL A 208 14.26 10.53 -7.31
CA VAL A 208 14.39 11.48 -8.43
C VAL A 208 14.63 10.71 -9.73
N TYR A 209 13.90 11.03 -10.79
CA TYR A 209 14.15 10.50 -12.13
C TYR A 209 15.09 11.41 -12.90
N LEU A 210 16.26 10.89 -13.25
CA LEU A 210 17.29 11.56 -14.02
C LEU A 210 17.09 11.26 -15.52
N MET A 211 16.57 12.23 -16.27
CA MET A 211 16.31 12.11 -17.71
C MET A 211 17.56 12.47 -18.51
N GLY A 212 18.09 11.49 -19.24
CA GLY A 212 19.19 11.67 -20.18
C GLY A 212 18.78 11.72 -21.63
N ARG A 213 19.79 11.92 -22.50
CA ARG A 213 19.61 11.99 -23.95
C ARG A 213 18.99 10.72 -24.56
N ASP A 214 19.37 9.55 -24.04
CA ASP A 214 19.03 8.25 -24.62
C ASP A 214 18.58 7.22 -23.56
N ARG A 215 18.38 7.64 -22.30
CA ARG A 215 17.80 6.82 -21.20
C ARG A 215 17.31 7.70 -20.05
N THR A 216 16.36 7.20 -19.26
CA THR A 216 16.04 7.72 -17.92
C THR A 216 16.53 6.72 -16.88
N VAL A 217 16.98 7.19 -15.70
CA VAL A 217 17.29 6.32 -14.55
C VAL A 217 16.69 6.91 -13.27
N ALA A 218 16.19 6.06 -12.37
CA ALA A 218 15.85 6.49 -11.02
C ALA A 218 17.12 6.64 -10.18
N LEU A 219 17.18 7.66 -9.31
CA LEU A 219 18.33 7.97 -8.46
C LEU A 219 18.65 6.81 -7.50
N SER A 220 17.60 6.18 -6.96
CA SER A 220 17.67 4.92 -6.17
C SER A 220 18.23 3.70 -6.92
N GLY A 221 18.31 3.76 -8.25
CA GLY A 221 18.62 2.60 -9.11
C GLY A 221 17.43 1.68 -9.39
N THR A 222 16.21 2.04 -8.98
CA THR A 222 14.98 1.33 -9.39
C THR A 222 14.89 1.25 -10.92
N PRO A 223 14.64 0.06 -11.52
CA PRO A 223 14.49 -0.06 -12.97
C PRO A 223 13.28 0.73 -13.47
N VAL A 224 13.48 1.57 -14.49
CA VAL A 224 12.40 2.25 -15.22
C VAL A 224 12.39 1.76 -16.66
N ARG A 225 11.21 1.57 -17.25
CA ARG A 225 11.11 1.44 -18.72
C ARG A 225 11.23 2.82 -19.34
N TRP A 226 11.83 2.88 -20.52
CA TRP A 226 12.03 4.10 -21.29
C TRP A 226 11.49 3.87 -22.70
N ALA A 227 11.00 4.93 -23.33
CA ALA A 227 10.71 5.02 -24.75
C ALA A 227 11.09 6.41 -25.26
N GLY A 228 11.63 6.51 -26.46
CA GLY A 228 11.98 7.80 -27.07
C GLY A 228 11.60 7.84 -28.53
N SER A 229 11.30 9.04 -29.01
CA SER A 229 10.85 9.27 -30.38
C SER A 229 11.26 10.65 -30.89
N ARG A 230 11.16 10.91 -32.20
CA ARG A 230 11.56 12.20 -32.79
C ARG A 230 10.75 12.54 -34.03
N THR A 231 10.11 13.72 -34.05
CA THR A 231 9.44 14.29 -35.23
C THR A 231 9.58 15.81 -35.25
N ALA A 232 9.46 16.45 -36.41
CA ALA A 232 9.54 17.91 -36.60
C ALA A 232 10.74 18.59 -35.89
N GLY A 233 11.87 17.89 -35.72
CA GLY A 233 13.03 18.38 -34.94
C GLY A 233 12.96 18.06 -33.44
N HIS A 234 11.78 18.16 -32.82
CA HIS A 234 11.49 17.82 -31.42
C HIS A 234 11.74 16.34 -31.10
N ARG A 235 12.15 16.05 -29.87
CA ARG A 235 12.40 14.69 -29.35
C ARG A 235 11.54 14.44 -28.13
N LEU A 236 10.77 13.35 -28.15
CA LEU A 236 10.08 12.82 -26.97
C LEU A 236 11.01 11.90 -26.19
N HIS A 237 11.05 12.09 -24.88
CA HIS A 237 11.57 11.15 -23.89
C HIS A 237 10.42 10.77 -22.98
N ALA A 238 10.02 9.51 -22.95
CA ALA A 238 9.01 9.00 -22.03
C ALA A 238 9.60 7.86 -21.18
N PHE A 239 9.12 7.70 -19.95
CA PHE A 239 9.54 6.62 -19.06
C PHE A 239 8.40 6.23 -18.12
N ALA A 240 8.49 5.02 -17.56
CA ALA A 240 7.55 4.56 -16.53
C ALA A 240 8.26 3.73 -15.45
N ASP A 241 7.84 3.92 -14.22
CA ASP A 241 8.16 3.08 -13.06
C ASP A 241 6.89 2.31 -12.67
N GLU A 242 6.73 1.11 -13.24
CA GLU A 242 5.59 0.20 -12.99
C GLU A 242 5.42 -0.09 -11.50
N ARG A 243 6.52 -0.20 -10.75
CA ARG A 243 6.50 -0.55 -9.33
C ARG A 243 5.93 0.58 -8.49
N ARG A 244 6.11 1.82 -8.92
CA ARG A 244 5.60 3.02 -8.24
C ARG A 244 4.33 3.58 -8.86
N GLY A 245 3.81 2.94 -9.93
CA GLY A 245 2.62 3.41 -10.61
C GLY A 245 2.79 4.81 -11.19
N VAL A 246 3.95 5.17 -11.75
CA VAL A 246 4.15 6.49 -12.37
C VAL A 246 4.70 6.43 -13.79
N VAL A 247 4.31 7.41 -14.57
CA VAL A 247 4.74 7.67 -15.95
C VAL A 247 5.19 9.12 -16.03
N GLY A 248 6.25 9.39 -16.76
CA GLY A 248 6.71 10.75 -16.98
C GLY A 248 7.31 10.93 -18.36
N TYR A 249 7.37 12.16 -18.80
CA TYR A 249 7.93 12.49 -20.11
C TYR A 249 8.60 13.85 -20.11
N ARG A 250 9.30 14.12 -21.21
CA ARG A 250 9.83 15.42 -21.58
C ARG A 250 9.88 15.52 -23.10
N VAL A 251 9.67 16.72 -23.63
CA VAL A 251 10.03 17.06 -25.01
C VAL A 251 11.26 17.98 -24.99
N ASP A 252 12.14 17.89 -26.00
CA ASP A 252 13.24 18.86 -26.19
C ASP A 252 12.70 20.30 -26.05
N ASP A 253 13.39 21.12 -25.25
CA ASP A 253 13.05 22.52 -24.90
C ASP A 253 11.76 22.74 -24.06
N GLU A 254 11.10 21.67 -23.59
CA GLU A 254 10.02 21.72 -22.60
C GLU A 254 10.49 21.24 -21.21
N GLU A 255 9.78 21.68 -20.17
CA GLU A 255 9.92 21.14 -18.80
C GLU A 255 9.44 19.68 -18.76
N PRO A 256 10.05 18.84 -17.92
CA PRO A 256 9.60 17.48 -17.74
C PRO A 256 8.32 17.44 -16.88
N VAL A 257 7.53 16.39 -17.06
CA VAL A 257 6.28 16.18 -16.32
C VAL A 257 6.22 14.76 -15.80
N LEU A 258 5.62 14.60 -14.62
CA LEU A 258 5.31 13.33 -13.98
C LEU A 258 3.79 13.21 -13.79
N ALA A 259 3.27 11.99 -13.93
CA ALA A 259 1.87 11.66 -13.69
C ALA A 259 1.77 10.26 -13.09
N GLN A 260 0.66 9.98 -12.41
CA GLN A 260 0.35 8.62 -11.95
C GLN A 260 -0.09 7.78 -13.17
N LEU A 261 0.49 6.60 -13.29
CA LEU A 261 0.16 5.59 -14.29
C LEU A 261 -1.05 4.80 -13.80
N GLY A 262 -2.17 4.89 -14.53
CA GLY A 262 -3.39 4.16 -14.20
C GLY A 262 -4.54 5.05 -13.75
N ASP A 263 -4.30 6.32 -13.42
CA ASP A 263 -5.36 7.29 -13.11
C ASP A 263 -6.45 7.36 -14.19
N ARG A 264 -6.10 7.09 -15.45
CA ARG A 264 -7.04 6.95 -16.58
C ARG A 264 -6.49 5.97 -17.64
N PRO A 265 -7.38 5.26 -18.36
CA PRO A 265 -7.01 4.52 -19.58
C PRO A 265 -6.40 5.38 -20.69
N ALA A 266 -6.78 6.66 -20.80
CA ALA A 266 -6.13 7.61 -21.70
C ALA A 266 -5.71 8.87 -20.93
N GLN A 267 -4.50 9.37 -21.16
CA GLN A 267 -3.95 10.52 -20.44
C GLN A 267 -3.41 11.58 -21.40
N VAL A 268 -3.84 12.83 -21.21
CA VAL A 268 -3.17 14.01 -21.79
C VAL A 268 -2.06 14.41 -20.84
N PHE A 269 -0.89 14.67 -21.39
CA PHE A 269 0.31 14.93 -20.63
C PHE A 269 0.75 16.40 -20.69
N SER A 270 0.72 17.03 -21.87
CA SER A 270 0.90 18.49 -22.00
C SER A 270 -0.41 19.19 -22.37
N SER A 271 -0.62 20.38 -21.81
CA SER A 271 -1.83 21.20 -21.97
C SER A 271 -1.99 21.89 -23.34
N GLY A 272 -1.19 21.52 -24.34
CA GLY A 272 -1.18 22.20 -25.65
C GLY A 272 -0.64 23.63 -25.55
N GLY A 273 0.37 23.85 -24.70
CA GLY A 273 1.05 25.14 -24.60
C GLY A 273 1.64 25.54 -25.94
N VAL A 274 1.26 26.73 -26.44
CA VAL A 274 1.82 27.29 -27.67
C VAL A 274 3.11 28.01 -27.32
N ALA A 275 4.23 27.49 -27.81
CA ALA A 275 5.55 28.09 -27.69
C ALA A 275 5.62 29.45 -28.42
N SER A 276 6.65 30.25 -28.10
CA SER A 276 6.76 31.64 -28.57
C SER A 276 6.92 31.81 -30.10
N ASP A 277 7.23 30.72 -30.79
CA ASP A 277 7.34 30.61 -32.25
C ASP A 277 6.02 30.23 -32.95
N GLY A 278 4.99 29.85 -32.20
CA GLY A 278 3.69 29.38 -32.70
C GLY A 278 3.51 27.86 -32.63
N THR A 279 4.55 27.11 -32.22
CA THR A 279 4.52 25.65 -32.15
C THR A 279 3.72 25.17 -30.94
N GLU A 280 2.77 24.25 -31.15
CA GLU A 280 2.10 23.51 -30.07
C GLU A 280 2.61 22.07 -30.03
N THR A 281 2.97 21.60 -28.82
CA THR A 281 3.28 20.19 -28.55
C THR A 281 2.22 19.57 -27.66
N ARG A 282 1.66 18.43 -28.09
CA ARG A 282 0.80 17.57 -27.26
C ARG A 282 1.40 16.18 -27.13
N VAL A 283 1.66 15.76 -25.89
CA VAL A 283 2.00 14.36 -25.59
C VAL A 283 0.76 13.66 -25.04
N LEU A 284 0.51 12.44 -25.49
CA LEU A 284 -0.65 11.61 -25.17
C LEU A 284 -0.20 10.18 -24.83
N LEU A 285 -0.79 9.57 -23.80
CA LEU A 285 -0.73 8.12 -23.56
C LEU A 285 -2.08 7.51 -23.93
N LEU A 286 -2.06 6.62 -24.92
CA LEU A 286 -3.27 5.91 -25.36
C LEU A 286 -3.56 4.70 -24.44
N PRO A 287 -4.79 4.14 -24.51
CA PRO A 287 -5.14 2.93 -23.76
C PRO A 287 -4.30 1.71 -24.14
N GLU A 288 -4.19 0.77 -23.21
CA GLU A 288 -3.56 -0.52 -23.49
C GLU A 288 -4.36 -1.27 -24.57
N GLY A 289 -3.66 -2.01 -25.43
CA GLY A 289 -4.28 -2.68 -26.57
C GLY A 289 -4.69 -1.77 -27.73
N SER A 290 -4.54 -0.45 -27.62
CA SER A 290 -4.87 0.47 -28.73
C SER A 290 -3.87 0.42 -29.89
N GLU A 291 -4.38 0.58 -31.11
CA GLU A 291 -3.60 0.75 -32.34
C GLU A 291 -3.96 2.10 -32.99
N MET A 292 -2.97 2.97 -33.23
CA MET A 292 -3.22 4.28 -33.87
C MET A 292 -3.70 4.09 -35.32
N GLN A 293 -4.63 4.94 -35.76
CA GLN A 293 -5.03 5.02 -37.16
C GLN A 293 -4.21 6.06 -37.92
N GLY A 294 -3.77 5.69 -39.13
CA GLY A 294 -2.97 6.55 -40.00
C GLY A 294 -1.47 6.23 -40.00
N THR A 295 -0.71 6.98 -40.80
CA THR A 295 0.75 6.86 -40.91
C THR A 295 1.44 8.06 -40.25
N PRO A 296 2.60 7.90 -39.57
CA PRO A 296 3.34 8.99 -38.89
C PRO A 296 3.97 10.08 -39.79
N ASP A 297 3.57 10.16 -41.06
CA ASP A 297 3.99 11.23 -41.98
C ASP A 297 2.96 12.37 -41.90
N GLU A 298 3.37 13.60 -42.26
CA GLU A 298 2.47 14.77 -42.35
C GLU A 298 1.14 14.38 -43.02
N ASP A 299 0.04 14.49 -42.28
CA ASP A 299 -1.26 14.36 -42.91
C ASP A 299 -1.54 15.59 -43.80
N ASP A 300 -2.53 15.52 -44.69
CA ASP A 300 -2.88 16.63 -45.60
C ASP A 300 -3.30 17.93 -44.86
N ARG A 301 -3.38 17.92 -43.51
CA ARG A 301 -3.69 19.06 -42.64
C ARG A 301 -2.44 19.69 -42.02
N GLY A 302 -1.25 19.11 -42.18
CA GLY A 302 0.04 19.65 -41.74
C GLY A 302 0.42 19.34 -40.29
N VAL A 303 -0.10 18.24 -39.73
CA VAL A 303 0.20 17.83 -38.35
C VAL A 303 1.22 16.69 -38.35
N GLY A 304 2.40 16.96 -37.77
CA GLY A 304 3.44 15.95 -37.57
C GLY A 304 3.23 15.24 -36.25
N TRP A 305 2.84 13.97 -36.28
CA TRP A 305 2.75 13.13 -35.07
C TRP A 305 3.67 11.93 -35.16
N ILE A 306 4.17 11.47 -34.03
CA ILE A 306 4.94 10.23 -33.95
C ILE A 306 4.60 9.44 -32.69
N GLY A 307 4.35 8.15 -32.87
CA GLY A 307 4.15 7.21 -31.78
C GLY A 307 5.40 6.43 -31.43
N THR A 308 5.49 6.01 -30.17
CA THR A 308 6.34 4.93 -29.68
C THR A 308 5.51 4.05 -28.73
N LYS A 309 6.08 3.00 -28.14
CA LYS A 309 5.40 2.18 -27.12
C LYS A 309 6.13 2.25 -25.79
N LEU A 310 5.37 2.43 -24.71
CA LEU A 310 5.83 2.39 -23.33
C LEU A 310 4.83 1.56 -22.53
N LEU A 311 5.30 0.50 -21.86
CA LEU A 311 4.42 -0.49 -21.21
C LEU A 311 3.32 -1.01 -22.15
N ASP A 312 3.71 -1.31 -23.39
CA ASP A 312 2.86 -1.81 -24.48
C ASP A 312 1.72 -0.88 -24.96
N ARG A 313 1.45 0.20 -24.21
CA ARG A 313 0.61 1.36 -24.56
C ARG A 313 1.32 2.28 -25.57
N PRO A 314 0.63 2.80 -26.60
CA PRO A 314 1.17 3.84 -27.47
C PRO A 314 1.36 5.17 -26.71
N VAL A 315 2.54 5.77 -26.85
CA VAL A 315 2.80 7.17 -26.47
C VAL A 315 2.97 7.99 -27.73
N VAL A 316 2.17 9.04 -27.88
CA VAL A 316 2.12 9.87 -29.09
C VAL A 316 2.58 11.28 -28.77
N MET A 317 3.52 11.81 -29.55
CA MET A 317 3.84 13.24 -29.57
C MET A 317 3.26 13.83 -30.85
N VAL A 318 2.45 14.86 -30.71
CA VAL A 318 1.86 15.66 -31.79
C VAL A 318 2.55 17.03 -31.76
N VAL A 319 3.10 17.47 -32.89
CA VAL A 319 3.74 18.78 -33.05
C VAL A 319 3.01 19.55 -34.16
N ARG A 320 2.76 20.84 -33.91
CA ARG A 320 1.96 21.70 -34.79
C ARG A 320 2.54 23.11 -34.87
N GLU A 321 3.18 23.45 -35.99
CA GLU A 321 3.82 24.77 -36.20
C GLU A 321 2.79 25.92 -36.39
N ASP A 322 1.58 25.63 -36.89
CA ASP A 322 0.52 26.61 -37.18
C ASP A 322 -0.61 26.62 -36.12
N ALA A 323 -0.28 26.66 -34.82
CA ALA A 323 -1.27 26.39 -33.76
C ALA A 323 -2.50 27.32 -33.72
N GLY A 324 -2.40 28.52 -34.31
CA GLY A 324 -3.47 29.52 -34.33
C GLY A 324 -4.45 29.47 -35.51
N GLU A 325 -4.16 28.73 -36.60
CA GLU A 325 -4.94 28.85 -37.85
C GLU A 325 -6.03 27.79 -38.05
N ARG A 326 -5.95 26.66 -37.35
CA ARG A 326 -6.87 25.52 -37.52
C ARG A 326 -7.22 24.92 -36.15
N PRO A 327 -8.36 24.21 -35.99
CA PRO A 327 -8.52 23.30 -34.86
C PRO A 327 -7.49 22.16 -34.97
N PRO A 328 -6.94 21.65 -33.86
CA PRO A 328 -6.06 20.48 -33.90
C PRO A 328 -6.81 19.28 -34.48
N SER A 329 -6.16 18.49 -35.34
CA SER A 329 -6.63 17.14 -35.64
C SER A 329 -6.41 16.27 -34.42
N ASP A 330 -7.47 15.64 -33.95
CA ASP A 330 -7.41 14.70 -32.84
C ASP A 330 -6.63 13.43 -33.25
N VAL A 331 -6.11 12.69 -32.27
CA VAL A 331 -5.42 11.42 -32.54
C VAL A 331 -6.44 10.30 -32.57
N GLU A 332 -6.64 9.73 -33.76
CA GLU A 332 -7.55 8.60 -33.99
C GLU A 332 -6.84 7.26 -33.67
N PHE A 333 -7.53 6.37 -32.97
CA PHE A 333 -7.05 5.01 -32.70
C PHE A 333 -8.18 3.98 -32.76
N THR A 334 -7.83 2.70 -32.80
CA THR A 334 -8.75 1.59 -32.56
C THR A 334 -8.47 0.92 -31.23
N LEU A 335 -9.53 0.49 -30.56
CA LEU A 335 -9.50 -0.29 -29.32
C LEU A 335 -10.71 -1.22 -29.30
N GLY A 336 -10.54 -2.50 -28.98
CA GLY A 336 -11.63 -3.50 -29.06
C GLY A 336 -12.22 -3.71 -30.48
N GLY A 337 -11.60 -3.14 -31.52
CA GLY A 337 -12.14 -3.10 -32.89
C GLY A 337 -13.03 -1.89 -33.18
N GLU A 338 -13.37 -1.09 -32.18
CA GLU A 338 -14.03 0.21 -32.35
C GLU A 338 -13.00 1.32 -32.62
N ALA A 339 -13.45 2.43 -33.19
CA ALA A 339 -12.62 3.57 -33.56
C ALA A 339 -12.97 4.80 -32.69
N TYR A 340 -11.96 5.39 -32.08
CA TYR A 340 -12.11 6.54 -31.19
C TYR A 340 -11.15 7.66 -31.57
N SER A 341 -11.63 8.90 -31.44
CA SER A 341 -10.76 10.07 -31.35
C SER A 341 -10.34 10.26 -29.89
N PHE A 342 -9.08 10.61 -29.65
CA PHE A 342 -8.53 10.71 -28.30
C PHE A 342 -9.31 11.66 -27.38
N SER A 343 -9.67 12.84 -27.87
CA SER A 343 -10.41 13.85 -27.10
C SER A 343 -11.85 13.42 -26.84
N GLY A 344 -12.45 12.64 -27.75
CA GLY A 344 -13.75 11.98 -27.53
C GLY A 344 -13.67 10.96 -26.41
N TYR A 345 -12.79 9.96 -26.53
CA TYR A 345 -12.60 8.91 -25.53
C TYR A 345 -12.27 9.44 -24.12
N VAL A 346 -11.47 10.51 -24.00
CA VAL A 346 -11.21 11.16 -22.70
C VAL A 346 -12.42 11.95 -22.18
N GLN A 347 -13.22 12.55 -23.08
CA GLN A 347 -14.47 13.22 -22.68
C GLN A 347 -15.48 12.19 -22.15
N ASP A 348 -15.70 11.10 -22.89
CA ASP A 348 -16.61 10.01 -22.53
C ASP A 348 -16.22 9.42 -21.16
N LEU A 349 -14.92 9.13 -20.95
CA LEU A 349 -14.42 8.71 -19.64
C LEU A 349 -14.59 9.72 -18.49
N THR A 350 -14.90 11.00 -18.74
CA THR A 350 -15.03 12.04 -17.69
C THR A 350 -16.47 12.55 -17.53
N VAL A 351 -17.37 12.23 -18.47
CA VAL A 351 -18.73 12.77 -18.54
C VAL A 351 -19.70 11.61 -18.69
N LEU A 352 -20.63 11.49 -17.74
CA LEU A 352 -21.70 10.50 -17.73
C LEU A 352 -22.99 11.14 -18.22
N ASP A 353 -23.53 10.71 -19.35
CA ASP A 353 -24.86 11.10 -19.84
C ASP A 353 -25.94 10.27 -19.12
N VAL A 354 -26.77 10.96 -18.35
CA VAL A 354 -27.81 10.37 -17.51
C VAL A 354 -29.14 11.05 -17.81
N ASP A 355 -30.10 10.32 -18.39
CA ASP A 355 -31.41 10.85 -18.84
C ASP A 355 -31.28 12.09 -19.77
N GLY A 356 -30.24 12.11 -20.62
CA GLY A 356 -29.93 13.22 -21.52
C GLY A 356 -29.25 14.43 -20.86
N ALA A 357 -28.81 14.29 -19.60
CA ALA A 357 -28.02 15.28 -18.88
C ALA A 357 -26.56 14.82 -18.76
N ALA A 358 -25.66 15.56 -19.40
CA ALA A 358 -24.22 15.36 -19.26
C ALA A 358 -23.72 15.81 -17.87
N LEU A 359 -23.36 14.84 -17.03
CA LEU A 359 -22.81 15.04 -15.68
C LEU A 359 -21.30 14.80 -15.69
N VAL A 360 -20.52 15.78 -15.22
CA VAL A 360 -19.06 15.64 -15.09
C VAL A 360 -18.75 14.93 -13.78
N ALA A 361 -18.04 13.81 -13.87
CA ALA A 361 -17.63 13.03 -12.70
C ALA A 361 -16.28 13.53 -12.15
N GLN A 362 -16.21 13.84 -10.86
CA GLN A 362 -15.03 14.43 -10.20
C GLN A 362 -14.87 13.90 -8.77
N PRO A 363 -13.68 14.00 -8.15
CA PRO A 363 -13.52 13.82 -6.71
C PRO A 363 -14.47 14.76 -5.93
N GLY A 364 -15.01 14.26 -4.83
CA GLY A 364 -15.89 15.02 -3.94
C GLY A 364 -15.13 15.98 -3.02
N ALA A 365 -15.84 16.54 -2.03
CA ALA A 365 -15.26 17.51 -1.10
C ALA A 365 -14.51 16.85 0.06
N ARG A 366 -14.76 15.56 0.32
CA ARG A 366 -14.04 14.74 1.30
C ARG A 366 -13.22 13.65 0.59
N PRO A 367 -12.10 13.20 1.17
CA PRO A 367 -11.33 12.08 0.63
C PRO A 367 -12.21 10.84 0.43
N GLY A 368 -12.05 10.18 -0.72
CA GLY A 368 -12.81 8.98 -1.08
C GLY A 368 -14.19 9.23 -1.69
N GLU A 369 -14.69 10.48 -1.73
CA GLU A 369 -15.98 10.79 -2.36
C GLU A 369 -15.87 10.95 -3.89
N VAL A 370 -16.94 10.61 -4.61
CA VAL A 370 -17.15 11.00 -6.02
C VAL A 370 -18.40 11.86 -6.12
N ALA A 371 -18.31 13.00 -6.80
CA ALA A 371 -19.44 13.89 -7.05
C ALA A 371 -19.73 14.01 -8.56
N LEU A 372 -21.01 13.98 -8.93
CA LEU A 372 -21.48 14.20 -10.30
C LEU A 372 -22.07 15.61 -10.43
N TRP A 373 -21.53 16.40 -11.36
CA TRP A 373 -21.86 17.81 -11.50
C TRP A 373 -22.49 18.13 -12.86
N ARG A 374 -23.60 18.85 -12.88
CA ARG A 374 -23.99 19.58 -14.10
C ARG A 374 -23.04 20.75 -14.29
N ARG A 375 -22.61 21.00 -15.54
CA ARG A 375 -21.62 22.04 -15.87
C ARG A 375 -21.99 23.47 -15.41
N ASP A 376 -23.29 23.75 -15.31
CA ASP A 376 -23.85 25.06 -14.96
C ASP A 376 -24.48 25.10 -13.55
N ALA A 377 -24.14 24.16 -12.67
CA ALA A 377 -24.67 24.07 -11.29
C ALA A 377 -23.62 24.43 -10.23
N ASP A 378 -24.07 25.11 -9.17
CA ASP A 378 -23.25 25.49 -8.00
C ASP A 378 -23.16 24.39 -6.92
N GLU A 379 -23.95 23.31 -7.05
CA GLU A 379 -24.00 22.14 -6.15
C GLU A 379 -24.02 20.85 -7.00
N PRO A 380 -23.49 19.71 -6.49
CA PRO A 380 -23.50 18.44 -7.22
C PRO A 380 -24.92 17.87 -7.31
N GLU A 381 -25.20 17.14 -8.39
CA GLU A 381 -26.46 16.41 -8.57
C GLU A 381 -26.57 15.23 -7.58
N VAL A 382 -25.46 14.54 -7.37
CA VAL A 382 -25.30 13.43 -6.43
C VAL A 382 -23.84 13.36 -5.97
N THR A 383 -23.65 12.91 -4.72
CA THR A 383 -22.34 12.55 -4.16
C THR A 383 -22.40 11.12 -3.65
N PHE A 384 -21.39 10.33 -3.99
CA PHE A 384 -21.14 9.01 -3.45
C PHE A 384 -20.06 9.12 -2.36
N GLY A 385 -20.38 8.68 -1.15
CA GLY A 385 -19.49 8.70 0.02
C GLY A 385 -20.06 7.87 1.19
N GLU A 386 -19.35 7.82 2.32
CA GLU A 386 -19.73 7.01 3.50
C GLU A 386 -21.20 7.20 3.94
N GLU A 387 -21.67 8.45 4.00
CA GLU A 387 -23.05 8.79 4.42
C GLU A 387 -24.13 8.23 3.49
N THR A 388 -23.80 7.92 2.24
CA THR A 388 -24.71 7.31 1.24
C THR A 388 -24.65 5.77 1.23
N GLY A 389 -23.98 5.16 2.21
CA GLY A 389 -23.90 3.70 2.32
C GLY A 389 -22.78 3.05 1.51
N VAL A 390 -21.83 3.85 0.99
CA VAL A 390 -20.66 3.40 0.21
C VAL A 390 -19.57 2.82 1.13
N GLY A 391 -19.97 1.93 2.05
CA GLY A 391 -19.07 1.09 2.85
C GLY A 391 -18.77 -0.25 2.18
N GLY A 392 -19.35 -0.50 1.00
CA GLY A 392 -19.09 -1.63 0.11
C GLY A 392 -18.50 -1.12 -1.21
N ALA A 393 -17.67 -1.93 -1.86
CA ALA A 393 -16.98 -1.52 -3.09
C ALA A 393 -17.93 -1.36 -4.31
N LEU A 394 -19.18 -1.85 -4.23
CA LEU A 394 -20.24 -1.51 -5.17
C LEU A 394 -21.31 -0.68 -4.45
N ALA A 395 -21.67 0.47 -5.00
CA ALA A 395 -22.76 1.32 -4.51
C ALA A 395 -23.63 1.83 -5.65
N THR A 396 -24.89 2.17 -5.36
CA THR A 396 -25.89 2.48 -6.40
C THR A 396 -26.77 3.64 -5.95
N GLN A 397 -26.94 4.67 -6.78
CA GLN A 397 -27.85 5.78 -6.49
C GLN A 397 -28.73 6.12 -7.69
N PRO A 398 -30.01 6.50 -7.48
CA PRO A 398 -30.86 7.03 -8.54
C PRO A 398 -30.41 8.45 -8.91
N VAL A 399 -30.24 8.71 -10.19
CA VAL A 399 -29.86 10.02 -10.74
C VAL A 399 -30.73 10.30 -11.95
N GLY A 400 -31.62 11.30 -11.86
CA GLY A 400 -32.64 11.54 -12.88
C GLY A 400 -33.55 10.31 -13.09
N GLY A 401 -33.71 9.90 -14.35
CA GLY A 401 -34.43 8.69 -14.76
C GLY A 401 -33.60 7.39 -14.79
N SER A 402 -32.40 7.39 -14.21
CA SER A 402 -31.44 6.27 -14.31
C SER A 402 -30.94 5.84 -12.92
N LEU A 403 -30.36 4.64 -12.82
CA LEU A 403 -29.50 4.24 -11.71
C LEU A 403 -28.04 4.39 -12.13
N VAL A 404 -27.22 5.00 -11.27
CA VAL A 404 -25.77 5.05 -11.44
C VAL A 404 -25.13 4.11 -10.42
N ALA A 405 -24.47 3.08 -10.92
CA ALA A 405 -23.63 2.17 -10.14
C ALA A 405 -22.19 2.69 -10.09
N LEU A 406 -21.60 2.69 -8.90
CA LEU A 406 -20.22 3.05 -8.64
C LEU A 406 -19.48 1.79 -8.19
N ALA A 407 -18.42 1.43 -8.92
CA ALA A 407 -17.53 0.30 -8.64
C ALA A 407 -16.14 0.83 -8.27
N ASP A 408 -15.83 0.77 -6.98
CA ASP A 408 -14.60 1.23 -6.34
C ASP A 408 -13.53 0.12 -6.34
N GLY A 409 -12.33 0.42 -6.84
CA GLY A 409 -11.25 -0.56 -6.97
C GLY A 409 -11.43 -1.56 -8.12
N TRP A 410 -12.42 -1.36 -8.99
CA TRP A 410 -12.57 -2.14 -10.22
C TRP A 410 -11.67 -1.58 -11.33
N ASP A 411 -10.52 -2.22 -11.54
CA ASP A 411 -9.70 -2.00 -12.75
C ASP A 411 -10.34 -2.72 -13.94
N ALA A 412 -11.29 -2.02 -14.58
CA ALA A 412 -11.94 -2.47 -15.80
C ALA A 412 -11.04 -2.34 -17.06
N GLY A 413 -9.84 -1.78 -16.92
CA GLY A 413 -8.87 -1.62 -18.01
C GLY A 413 -9.34 -0.70 -19.14
N ALA A 414 -8.67 -0.83 -20.29
CA ALA A 414 -8.85 0.04 -21.45
C ALA A 414 -10.21 -0.12 -22.15
N SER A 415 -10.72 -1.34 -22.24
CA SER A 415 -11.93 -1.70 -23.00
C SER A 415 -13.24 -1.37 -22.28
N VAL A 416 -13.18 -0.78 -21.08
CA VAL A 416 -14.34 -0.52 -20.20
C VAL A 416 -15.55 0.10 -20.91
N LEU A 417 -15.37 1.08 -21.80
CA LEU A 417 -16.47 1.73 -22.51
C LEU A 417 -17.29 0.77 -23.41
N ALA A 418 -16.67 -0.27 -23.96
CA ALA A 418 -17.31 -1.23 -24.87
C ALA A 418 -17.67 -2.57 -24.18
N GLU A 419 -16.81 -3.03 -23.27
CA GLU A 419 -16.91 -4.35 -22.63
C GLU A 419 -17.65 -4.32 -21.29
N ALA A 420 -17.80 -3.17 -20.61
CA ALA A 420 -18.46 -3.14 -19.31
C ALA A 420 -19.92 -3.60 -19.37
N ARG A 421 -20.32 -4.40 -18.38
CA ARG A 421 -21.69 -4.86 -18.17
C ARG A 421 -22.10 -4.63 -16.73
N VAL A 422 -23.39 -4.34 -16.56
CA VAL A 422 -24.05 -4.21 -15.25
C VAL A 422 -24.97 -5.42 -15.09
N GLU A 423 -24.87 -6.09 -13.95
CA GLU A 423 -25.82 -7.12 -13.57
C GLU A 423 -27.00 -6.46 -12.87
N VAL A 424 -28.18 -6.55 -13.48
CA VAL A 424 -29.43 -6.02 -12.93
C VAL A 424 -30.38 -7.14 -12.55
N THR A 425 -31.10 -6.96 -11.46
CA THR A 425 -32.16 -7.86 -10.99
C THR A 425 -33.49 -7.13 -11.02
N GLU A 426 -34.50 -7.77 -11.59
CA GLU A 426 -35.86 -7.24 -11.79
C GLU A 426 -36.85 -8.38 -11.51
N ASP A 427 -37.84 -8.18 -10.63
CA ASP A 427 -38.78 -9.22 -10.19
C ASP A 427 -38.10 -10.54 -9.71
N GLY A 428 -36.86 -10.45 -9.22
CA GLY A 428 -36.05 -11.60 -8.80
C GLY A 428 -35.40 -12.40 -9.93
N ALA A 429 -35.45 -11.91 -11.18
CA ALA A 429 -34.70 -12.43 -12.32
C ALA A 429 -33.48 -11.55 -12.61
N THR A 430 -32.31 -12.17 -12.67
CA THR A 430 -31.03 -11.47 -12.87
C THR A 430 -30.56 -11.57 -14.32
N ARG A 431 -30.12 -10.45 -14.90
CA ARG A 431 -29.62 -10.33 -16.28
C ARG A 431 -28.43 -9.38 -16.36
N TRP A 432 -27.50 -9.66 -17.28
CA TRP A 432 -26.46 -8.70 -17.67
C TRP A 432 -26.98 -7.75 -18.75
N VAL A 433 -26.71 -6.46 -18.60
CA VAL A 433 -27.01 -5.41 -19.58
C VAL A 433 -25.76 -4.60 -19.89
N ALA A 434 -25.70 -4.01 -21.08
CA ALA A 434 -24.76 -2.93 -21.34
C ALA A 434 -25.22 -1.67 -20.56
N PRO A 435 -24.30 -0.90 -19.96
CA PRO A 435 -24.61 0.41 -19.42
C PRO A 435 -25.06 1.37 -20.53
N THR A 436 -25.86 2.37 -20.18
CA THR A 436 -26.23 3.45 -21.09
C THR A 436 -25.07 4.42 -21.31
N ASP A 437 -24.24 4.62 -20.28
CA ASP A 437 -22.98 5.34 -20.37
C ASP A 437 -22.00 4.94 -19.23
N VAL A 438 -20.71 5.26 -19.39
CA VAL A 438 -19.63 4.89 -18.46
C VAL A 438 -18.62 6.02 -18.28
N ALA A 439 -18.33 6.38 -17.03
CA ALA A 439 -17.29 7.34 -16.67
C ALA A 439 -16.29 6.73 -15.67
N GLN A 440 -15.10 7.32 -15.56
CA GLN A 440 -14.05 6.92 -14.62
C GLN A 440 -13.42 8.12 -13.93
N VAL A 441 -13.24 8.01 -12.61
CA VAL A 441 -12.67 9.05 -11.75
C VAL A 441 -11.53 8.47 -10.94
N ALA A 442 -10.33 9.04 -11.07
CA ALA A 442 -9.30 8.86 -10.07
C ALA A 442 -9.66 9.74 -8.85
N LEU A 443 -9.78 9.11 -7.67
CA LEU A 443 -9.97 9.78 -6.38
C LEU A 443 -8.70 10.55 -5.96
N ASP A 444 -8.65 11.04 -4.72
CA ASP A 444 -7.48 11.71 -4.13
C ASP A 444 -6.42 10.75 -3.52
N ASP A 445 -6.72 9.46 -3.37
CA ASP A 445 -6.23 8.64 -2.24
C ASP A 445 -5.27 7.43 -2.44
N GLY A 446 -5.01 6.78 -3.58
CA GLY A 446 -5.44 7.04 -4.95
C GLY A 446 -5.96 5.81 -5.66
N ARG A 447 -7.28 5.74 -5.82
CA ARG A 447 -8.02 4.65 -6.45
C ARG A 447 -8.76 5.14 -7.70
N LEU A 448 -8.88 4.25 -8.69
CA LEU A 448 -9.74 4.45 -9.84
C LEU A 448 -11.14 3.91 -9.50
N VAL A 449 -12.15 4.73 -9.78
CA VAL A 449 -13.56 4.42 -9.57
C VAL A 449 -14.26 4.45 -10.92
N THR A 450 -15.01 3.40 -11.24
CA THR A 450 -15.81 3.33 -12.47
C THR A 450 -17.28 3.58 -12.13
N LEU A 451 -17.93 4.49 -12.87
CA LEU A 451 -19.36 4.78 -12.78
C LEU A 451 -20.07 4.26 -14.03
N LEU A 452 -21.22 3.61 -13.86
CA LEU A 452 -22.01 3.02 -14.93
C LEU A 452 -23.46 3.45 -14.78
N ALA A 453 -24.00 4.12 -15.79
CA ALA A 453 -25.43 4.44 -15.85
C ALA A 453 -26.22 3.27 -16.45
N VAL A 454 -27.42 3.02 -15.94
CA VAL A 454 -28.45 2.16 -16.54
C VAL A 454 -29.81 2.83 -16.42
N ASP A 455 -30.69 2.66 -17.41
CA ASP A 455 -32.07 3.13 -17.36
C ASP A 455 -32.79 2.56 -16.13
N ALA A 456 -33.49 3.40 -15.34
CA ALA A 456 -34.20 2.94 -14.15
C ALA A 456 -35.59 2.42 -14.51
N GLU A 457 -35.80 1.11 -14.35
CA GLU A 457 -37.11 0.46 -14.43
C GLU A 457 -37.68 0.24 -13.01
N GLU A 458 -39.01 0.19 -12.84
CA GLU A 458 -39.63 0.04 -11.52
C GLU A 458 -39.30 -1.32 -10.90
N GLY A 459 -38.53 -1.33 -9.81
CA GLY A 459 -38.07 -2.57 -9.16
C GLY A 459 -36.75 -3.12 -9.73
N LEU A 460 -36.05 -2.37 -10.58
CA LEU A 460 -34.69 -2.68 -11.01
C LEU A 460 -33.68 -2.41 -9.88
N GLU A 461 -32.85 -3.39 -9.57
CA GLU A 461 -31.71 -3.27 -8.63
C GLU A 461 -30.41 -3.68 -9.36
N VAL A 462 -29.29 -3.04 -9.05
CA VAL A 462 -27.96 -3.46 -9.57
C VAL A 462 -27.31 -4.40 -8.56
N ALA A 463 -26.99 -5.62 -9.01
CA ALA A 463 -26.43 -6.70 -8.20
C ALA A 463 -24.92 -6.92 -8.40
N GLY A 464 -24.33 -6.37 -9.47
CA GLY A 464 -22.93 -6.56 -9.82
C GLY A 464 -22.49 -5.79 -11.06
N VAL A 465 -21.20 -5.80 -11.36
CA VAL A 465 -20.60 -5.30 -12.61
C VAL A 465 -19.58 -6.30 -13.14
N GLY A 466 -19.16 -6.18 -14.39
CA GLY A 466 -18.23 -7.12 -15.04
C GLY A 466 -17.83 -6.70 -16.44
N LEU A 467 -16.96 -7.48 -17.10
CA LEU A 467 -16.53 -7.28 -18.49
C LEU A 467 -17.03 -8.42 -19.38
N GLU A 468 -17.66 -8.12 -20.52
CA GLU A 468 -17.95 -9.11 -21.54
C GLU A 468 -16.72 -9.38 -22.41
N ARG A 469 -16.26 -10.64 -22.46
CA ARG A 469 -15.12 -11.11 -23.25
C ARG A 469 -15.51 -12.39 -23.98
N ASP A 470 -15.29 -12.43 -25.30
CA ASP A 470 -15.66 -13.55 -26.18
C ASP A 470 -17.14 -14.03 -26.07
N GLY A 471 -18.03 -13.21 -25.53
CA GLY A 471 -19.47 -13.49 -25.33
C GLY A 471 -19.85 -14.02 -23.95
N ASP A 472 -18.89 -14.20 -23.04
CA ASP A 472 -19.12 -14.50 -21.62
C ASP A 472 -18.82 -13.26 -20.76
N VAL A 473 -19.55 -13.05 -19.67
CA VAL A 473 -19.30 -11.93 -18.73
C VAL A 473 -18.44 -12.39 -17.56
N GLU A 474 -17.23 -11.86 -17.49
CA GLU A 474 -16.35 -11.96 -16.32
C GLU A 474 -16.87 -11.00 -15.24
N ARG A 475 -17.62 -11.54 -14.28
CA ARG A 475 -18.10 -10.80 -13.10
C ARG A 475 -16.91 -10.24 -12.34
N TRP A 476 -16.97 -8.97 -11.97
CA TRP A 476 -16.11 -8.42 -10.93
C TRP A 476 -16.64 -8.83 -9.56
N ASP A 477 -15.82 -9.61 -8.84
CA ASP A 477 -16.04 -9.86 -7.42
C ASP A 477 -15.39 -8.71 -6.61
N PRO A 478 -16.19 -7.84 -5.96
CA PRO A 478 -15.65 -6.72 -5.20
C PRO A 478 -14.73 -7.21 -4.07
N PRO A 479 -13.61 -6.51 -3.80
CA PRO A 479 -12.78 -6.84 -2.65
C PRO A 479 -13.61 -6.69 -1.38
N VAL A 480 -13.65 -7.75 -0.56
CA VAL A 480 -14.42 -7.73 0.69
C VAL A 480 -13.77 -6.74 1.65
N LEU A 481 -14.39 -5.56 1.79
CA LEU A 481 -14.02 -4.56 2.77
C LEU A 481 -14.22 -5.15 4.17
N THR A 482 -13.14 -5.57 4.82
CA THR A 482 -13.18 -6.08 6.19
C THR A 482 -12.99 -4.96 7.19
N ALA A 483 -13.73 -5.02 8.30
CA ALA A 483 -13.76 -3.98 9.31
C ALA A 483 -12.33 -3.63 9.81
N GLY A 484 -11.95 -2.36 9.72
CA GLY A 484 -10.64 -1.86 10.15
C GLY A 484 -9.67 -1.48 9.03
N GLY A 485 -10.13 -1.21 7.81
CA GLY A 485 -9.29 -0.68 6.72
C GLY A 485 -8.37 -1.71 6.07
N VAL A 486 -8.71 -3.00 6.18
CA VAL A 486 -7.93 -4.10 5.59
C VAL A 486 -8.71 -4.69 4.42
N GLU A 487 -8.08 -4.66 3.25
CA GLU A 487 -8.62 -5.18 2.01
C GLU A 487 -7.95 -6.53 1.70
N LEU A 488 -8.71 -7.61 1.48
CA LEU A 488 -8.15 -8.88 1.02
C LEU A 488 -8.18 -8.93 -0.51
N ARG A 489 -7.01 -9.06 -1.14
CA ARG A 489 -6.88 -9.28 -2.59
C ARG A 489 -6.31 -10.67 -2.87
N ALA A 490 -6.85 -11.36 -3.87
CA ALA A 490 -6.26 -12.59 -4.39
C ALA A 490 -5.09 -12.28 -5.33
N VAL A 491 -3.87 -12.61 -4.93
CA VAL A 491 -2.64 -12.48 -5.73
C VAL A 491 -2.14 -13.88 -6.06
N ASP A 492 -2.09 -14.27 -7.33
CA ASP A 492 -1.74 -15.63 -7.78
C ASP A 492 -2.57 -16.75 -7.10
N GLY A 493 -3.85 -16.48 -6.79
CA GLY A 493 -4.73 -17.40 -6.04
C GLY A 493 -4.41 -17.51 -4.55
N VAL A 494 -3.54 -16.63 -4.03
CA VAL A 494 -3.20 -16.49 -2.61
C VAL A 494 -3.76 -15.16 -2.13
N GLU A 495 -4.72 -15.20 -1.21
CA GLU A 495 -5.15 -13.98 -0.54
C GLU A 495 -4.05 -13.34 0.29
N VAL A 496 -3.90 -12.03 0.09
CA VAL A 496 -2.96 -11.13 0.74
C VAL A 496 -3.76 -9.94 1.28
N PRO A 497 -3.61 -9.55 2.56
CA PRO A 497 -4.18 -8.32 3.08
C PRO A 497 -3.39 -7.11 2.59
N TYR A 498 -4.12 -6.05 2.26
CA TYR A 498 -3.66 -4.74 1.87
C TYR A 498 -4.16 -3.73 2.90
N VAL A 499 -3.33 -2.72 3.19
CA VAL A 499 -3.70 -1.54 3.99
C VAL A 499 -3.24 -0.33 3.19
N ASP A 500 -4.10 0.67 3.03
CA ASP A 500 -3.85 1.88 2.22
C ASP A 500 -3.30 1.56 0.81
N GLY A 501 -3.92 0.57 0.15
CA GLY A 501 -3.52 0.08 -1.17
C GLY A 501 -2.19 -0.67 -1.23
N ARG A 502 -1.50 -0.89 -0.11
CA ARG A 502 -0.20 -1.58 -0.04
C ARG A 502 -0.33 -3.01 0.48
N ALA A 503 0.14 -3.97 -0.31
CA ALA A 503 0.23 -5.37 0.10
C ALA A 503 1.09 -5.51 1.35
N LEU A 504 0.54 -6.10 2.41
CA LEU A 504 1.29 -6.36 3.62
C LEU A 504 2.35 -7.46 3.39
N PRO A 505 3.59 -7.30 3.89
CA PRO A 505 4.63 -8.29 3.65
C PRO A 505 4.38 -9.55 4.49
N ARG A 506 4.37 -10.71 3.83
CA ARG A 506 4.23 -12.01 4.48
C ARG A 506 5.44 -12.31 5.36
N ILE A 507 5.21 -12.60 6.66
CA ILE A 507 6.28 -12.83 7.65
C ILE A 507 6.72 -14.31 7.63
N ASP A 508 5.80 -15.25 7.35
CA ASP A 508 6.10 -16.69 7.43
C ASP A 508 6.47 -17.33 6.07
N GLN A 509 7.44 -18.26 6.12
CA GLN A 509 7.89 -19.03 4.95
C GLN A 509 7.25 -20.44 4.87
N GLY A 510 6.23 -20.71 5.67
CA GLY A 510 5.57 -22.01 5.75
C GLY A 510 4.58 -22.25 4.59
N ALA A 511 4.81 -23.29 3.79
CA ALA A 511 3.92 -23.68 2.69
C ALA A 511 2.77 -24.65 3.10
N GLY A 512 2.42 -24.73 4.40
CA GLY A 512 1.55 -25.80 4.90
C GLY A 512 0.88 -25.58 6.26
N SER A 513 0.77 -24.33 6.72
CA SER A 513 -0.09 -23.96 7.85
C SER A 513 -1.51 -23.64 7.38
N ALA A 514 -2.52 -23.92 8.21
CA ALA A 514 -3.91 -23.49 8.00
C ALA A 514 -4.13 -21.96 8.21
N PHE A 515 -3.03 -21.20 8.17
CA PHE A 515 -2.97 -19.78 8.45
C PHE A 515 -1.78 -19.15 7.70
N ARG A 516 -1.88 -17.85 7.39
CA ARG A 516 -0.83 -17.02 6.79
C ARG A 516 -0.62 -15.77 7.64
N HIS A 517 0.62 -15.34 7.83
CA HIS A 517 0.96 -14.17 8.66
C HIS A 517 1.52 -13.00 7.84
N TYR A 518 1.04 -11.80 8.14
CA TYR A 518 1.42 -10.55 7.46
C TYR A 518 1.77 -9.46 8.48
N ALA A 519 2.79 -8.64 8.18
CA ALA A 519 3.15 -7.51 9.04
C ALA A 519 2.27 -6.29 8.74
N GLY A 520 1.83 -5.55 9.76
CA GLY A 520 1.22 -4.24 9.57
C GLY A 520 2.20 -3.22 8.98
N ALA A 521 1.64 -2.15 8.40
CA ALA A 521 2.39 -1.12 7.65
C ALA A 521 3.50 -0.43 8.46
N ASP A 522 3.30 -0.35 9.77
CA ASP A 522 4.09 0.38 10.78
C ASP A 522 4.75 -0.57 11.81
N GLY A 523 4.61 -1.89 11.62
CA GLY A 523 5.23 -2.92 12.47
C GLY A 523 4.63 -3.10 13.87
N GLN A 524 3.57 -2.35 14.23
CA GLN A 524 2.87 -2.44 15.51
C GLN A 524 1.77 -3.51 15.48
N ALA A 525 0.94 -3.52 14.42
CA ALA A 525 -0.05 -4.56 14.19
C ALA A 525 0.53 -5.73 13.37
N SER A 526 -0.05 -6.92 13.51
CA SER A 526 0.17 -8.04 12.58
C SER A 526 -1.17 -8.68 12.23
N TYR A 527 -1.30 -9.20 11.01
CA TYR A 527 -2.54 -9.80 10.55
C TYR A 527 -2.38 -11.30 10.32
N LEU A 528 -3.35 -12.06 10.80
CA LEU A 528 -3.46 -13.50 10.63
C LEU A 528 -4.61 -13.77 9.66
N VAL A 529 -4.35 -14.40 8.51
CA VAL A 529 -5.41 -14.90 7.63
C VAL A 529 -5.61 -16.39 7.93
N LEU A 530 -6.78 -16.75 8.46
CA LEU A 530 -7.21 -18.12 8.68
C LEU A 530 -7.70 -18.72 7.37
N ALA A 531 -7.42 -20.00 7.10
CA ALA A 531 -7.96 -20.72 5.95
C ALA A 531 -8.95 -21.81 6.41
N GLY A 532 -10.25 -21.59 6.18
CA GLY A 532 -11.33 -22.47 6.65
C GLY A 532 -12.46 -22.69 5.64
N SER A 533 -13.43 -23.52 6.01
CA SER A 533 -14.58 -23.93 5.17
C SER A 533 -15.66 -22.85 5.02
N ALA A 534 -15.67 -21.83 5.88
CA ALA A 534 -16.50 -20.63 5.76
C ALA A 534 -15.87 -19.53 4.88
N GLY A 535 -14.67 -19.78 4.35
CA GLY A 535 -13.85 -18.81 3.66
C GLY A 535 -12.60 -18.42 4.45
N PRO A 536 -11.72 -17.62 3.85
CA PRO A 536 -10.59 -17.01 4.52
C PRO A 536 -11.00 -15.76 5.32
N HIS A 537 -10.50 -15.64 6.54
CA HIS A 537 -10.84 -14.53 7.45
C HIS A 537 -9.57 -13.84 7.97
N PRO A 538 -9.43 -12.51 7.84
CA PRO A 538 -8.36 -11.77 8.46
C PRO A 538 -8.69 -11.50 9.94
N VAL A 539 -7.67 -11.60 10.77
CA VAL A 539 -7.73 -11.32 12.21
C VAL A 539 -6.64 -10.29 12.54
N PRO A 540 -6.99 -9.08 13.02
CA PRO A 540 -6.02 -8.13 13.52
C PRO A 540 -5.45 -8.63 14.85
N VAL A 541 -4.13 -8.75 14.94
CA VAL A 541 -3.40 -9.08 16.16
C VAL A 541 -2.74 -7.80 16.67
N VAL A 542 -3.31 -7.22 17.73
CA VAL A 542 -2.79 -6.02 18.39
C VAL A 542 -1.62 -6.40 19.29
N ALA A 543 -0.48 -5.72 19.15
CA ALA A 543 0.62 -5.85 20.09
C ALA A 543 0.29 -5.15 21.42
N VAL A 544 0.45 -5.84 22.54
CA VAL A 544 0.26 -5.26 23.88
C VAL A 544 1.40 -4.29 24.19
N GLU A 545 1.07 -3.06 24.58
CA GLU A 545 2.07 -2.03 24.93
C GLU A 545 3.07 -2.51 25.99
N GLY A 546 4.33 -2.10 25.83
CA GLY A 546 5.37 -2.21 26.87
C GLY A 546 6.13 -3.54 26.94
N ALA A 547 5.70 -4.62 26.27
CA ALA A 547 6.40 -5.91 26.29
C ALA A 547 7.50 -6.04 25.21
N GLY A 548 7.52 -5.13 24.23
CA GLY A 548 8.19 -5.35 22.95
C GLY A 548 7.35 -6.26 22.04
N ALA A 549 7.28 -5.94 20.74
CA ALA A 549 6.43 -6.68 19.81
C ALA A 549 6.88 -8.15 19.67
N ALA A 550 6.14 -9.07 20.30
CA ALA A 550 6.30 -10.50 20.08
C ALA A 550 5.60 -10.86 18.77
N ALA A 551 6.37 -11.12 17.71
CA ALA A 551 5.81 -11.45 16.41
C ALA A 551 4.90 -12.69 16.47
N ALA A 552 3.74 -12.62 15.80
CA ALA A 552 2.99 -13.82 15.43
C ALA A 552 3.94 -14.77 14.66
N PRO A 553 3.98 -16.08 14.97
CA PRO A 553 2.94 -16.89 15.59
C PRO A 553 2.99 -17.00 17.13
N GLN A 554 3.85 -16.28 17.85
CA GLN A 554 4.13 -16.56 19.26
C GLN A 554 2.95 -16.27 20.23
N ILE A 555 1.97 -15.47 19.79
CA ILE A 555 0.81 -15.05 20.56
C ILE A 555 -0.38 -16.03 20.41
N VAL A 556 -0.57 -16.64 19.23
CA VAL A 556 -1.72 -17.52 18.97
C VAL A 556 -1.39 -18.95 19.45
N ARG A 557 -2.24 -19.52 20.31
CA ARG A 557 -1.96 -20.81 20.99
C ARG A 557 -2.83 -21.97 20.55
N GLY A 558 -4.03 -21.69 20.06
CA GLY A 558 -5.00 -22.66 19.57
C GLY A 558 -6.18 -21.98 18.87
N VAL A 559 -6.90 -22.77 18.09
CA VAL A 559 -8.18 -22.41 17.46
C VAL A 559 -9.17 -23.52 17.80
N ALA A 560 -10.39 -23.17 18.17
CA ALA A 560 -11.49 -24.12 18.36
C ALA A 560 -12.74 -23.61 17.64
N GLU A 561 -13.47 -24.51 16.99
CA GLU A 561 -14.79 -24.24 16.44
C GLU A 561 -15.84 -24.73 17.44
N GLN A 562 -16.86 -23.91 17.71
CA GLN A 562 -18.01 -24.26 18.55
C GLN A 562 -19.31 -23.82 17.87
N VAL A 563 -20.44 -24.34 18.31
CA VAL A 563 -21.76 -23.93 17.81
C VAL A 563 -22.55 -23.28 18.95
N VAL A 564 -22.90 -22.01 18.79
CA VAL A 564 -23.67 -21.21 19.75
C VAL A 564 -25.01 -20.86 19.10
N ASP A 565 -26.13 -21.26 19.70
CA ASP A 565 -27.49 -21.04 19.18
C ASP A 565 -27.71 -21.46 17.71
N GLY A 566 -26.97 -22.49 17.26
CA GLY A 566 -27.00 -23.00 15.89
C GLY A 566 -26.06 -22.27 14.91
N ILE A 567 -25.34 -21.24 15.36
CA ILE A 567 -24.37 -20.46 14.59
C ILE A 567 -22.95 -21.03 14.85
N PRO A 568 -22.15 -21.34 13.83
CA PRO A 568 -20.75 -21.70 14.01
C PRO A 568 -19.91 -20.49 14.42
N VAL A 569 -19.07 -20.67 15.43
CA VAL A 569 -18.28 -19.63 16.09
C VAL A 569 -16.82 -20.08 16.17
N SER A 570 -15.92 -19.27 15.62
CA SER A 570 -14.48 -19.45 15.73
C SER A 570 -13.95 -18.83 17.03
N MET A 571 -13.19 -19.60 17.81
CA MET A 571 -12.53 -19.16 19.04
C MET A 571 -11.00 -19.21 18.90
N LEU A 572 -10.31 -18.08 19.11
CA LEU A 572 -8.85 -18.01 19.12
C LEU A 572 -8.32 -17.87 20.54
N THR A 573 -7.43 -18.77 20.97
CA THR A 573 -6.72 -18.64 22.25
C THR A 573 -5.44 -17.83 22.08
N LEU A 574 -5.33 -16.69 22.77
CA LEU A 574 -4.15 -15.81 22.75
C LEU A 574 -3.37 -15.87 24.07
N SER A 575 -2.03 -15.92 24.00
CA SER A 575 -1.14 -15.79 25.16
C SER A 575 -0.57 -14.39 25.27
N GLY A 576 -0.59 -13.79 26.46
CA GLY A 576 0.07 -12.52 26.72
C GLY A 576 1.34 -12.61 27.56
N GLY A 577 1.84 -11.42 27.86
CA GLY A 577 3.13 -11.20 28.48
C GLY A 577 3.10 -11.20 30.01
N ARG A 578 4.21 -10.72 30.56
CA ARG A 578 4.44 -10.61 32.00
C ARG A 578 4.50 -9.14 32.38
N ALA A 579 3.64 -8.70 33.30
CA ALA A 579 3.64 -7.35 33.81
C ALA A 579 4.93 -7.05 34.61
N ALA A 580 5.21 -5.77 34.82
CA ALA A 580 6.46 -5.31 35.44
C ALA A 580 6.68 -5.78 36.90
N ASP A 581 5.63 -6.24 37.59
CA ASP A 581 5.69 -6.85 38.92
C ASP A 581 5.98 -8.36 38.91
N GLY A 582 6.02 -8.98 37.72
CA GLY A 582 6.25 -10.41 37.53
C GLY A 582 4.98 -11.26 37.49
N SER A 583 3.78 -10.67 37.53
CA SER A 583 2.51 -11.36 37.22
C SER A 583 2.37 -11.61 35.71
N SER A 584 1.61 -12.63 35.31
CA SER A 584 1.34 -12.92 33.89
C SER A 584 -0.06 -12.45 33.52
N GLN A 585 -0.20 -11.75 32.39
CA GLN A 585 -1.48 -11.37 31.81
C GLN A 585 -1.49 -11.71 30.32
N VAL A 586 -2.32 -12.68 29.93
CA VAL A 586 -3.53 -12.56 29.09
C VAL A 586 -4.05 -13.99 28.89
N LEU A 587 -5.36 -14.16 28.99
CA LEU A 587 -6.05 -15.35 28.49
C LEU A 587 -7.34 -14.86 27.81
N ALA A 588 -7.17 -14.20 26.67
CA ALA A 588 -8.26 -13.69 25.87
C ALA A 588 -8.68 -14.73 24.83
N VAL A 589 -9.98 -14.97 24.76
CA VAL A 589 -10.59 -15.72 23.65
C VAL A 589 -11.15 -14.69 22.67
N ALA A 590 -10.64 -14.66 21.44
CA ALA A 590 -11.28 -13.86 20.39
C ALA A 590 -12.42 -14.69 19.78
N VAL A 591 -13.63 -14.14 19.76
CA VAL A 591 -14.86 -14.81 19.32
C VAL A 591 -15.39 -14.13 18.05
N GLN A 592 -15.64 -14.89 16.98
CA GLN A 592 -16.21 -14.40 15.72
C GLN A 592 -17.71 -14.71 15.63
N ASN A 593 -18.57 -13.68 15.54
CA ASN A 593 -20.00 -13.86 15.29
C ASN A 593 -20.30 -13.95 13.79
N ALA A 594 -20.80 -15.10 13.33
CA ALA A 594 -21.34 -15.26 11.98
C ALA A 594 -22.82 -14.81 11.94
N GLY A 595 -23.06 -13.51 11.75
CA GLY A 595 -24.40 -12.97 11.56
C GLY A 595 -25.01 -13.35 10.19
N PRO A 596 -26.35 -13.36 10.03
CA PRO A 596 -27.00 -13.82 8.80
C PRO A 596 -26.80 -12.91 7.57
N GLU A 597 -26.39 -11.66 7.77
CA GLU A 597 -26.32 -10.61 6.74
C GLU A 597 -24.96 -9.91 6.79
N GLY A 598 -23.95 -10.43 6.08
CA GLY A 598 -22.73 -9.70 5.72
C GLY A 598 -21.90 -9.09 6.86
N SER A 599 -22.16 -9.44 8.12
CA SER A 599 -21.56 -8.79 9.29
C SER A 599 -20.09 -9.20 9.46
N ALA A 600 -19.22 -8.54 8.72
CA ALA A 600 -17.83 -8.93 8.56
C ALA A 600 -17.07 -8.99 9.89
N ASN A 601 -16.58 -10.20 10.23
CA ASN A 601 -15.39 -10.45 11.06
C ASN A 601 -15.28 -9.62 12.35
N THR A 602 -16.37 -9.43 13.10
CA THR A 602 -16.31 -8.80 14.42
C THR A 602 -15.74 -9.78 15.44
N TRP A 603 -14.43 -9.66 15.70
CA TRP A 603 -13.73 -10.39 16.75
C TRP A 603 -13.78 -9.61 18.07
N GLN A 604 -14.35 -10.20 19.12
CA GLN A 604 -14.34 -9.61 20.46
C GLN A 604 -13.38 -10.34 21.39
N LEU A 605 -12.53 -9.59 22.11
CA LEU A 605 -11.65 -10.10 23.16
C LEU A 605 -12.45 -10.40 24.44
N ALA A 606 -12.80 -11.67 24.66
CA ALA A 606 -13.33 -12.12 25.95
C ALA A 606 -12.21 -12.04 27.01
N GLY A 607 -12.12 -10.91 27.72
CA GLY A 607 -11.18 -10.71 28.83
C GLY A 607 -10.73 -9.26 29.12
N GLU A 608 -11.00 -8.29 28.23
CA GLU A 608 -10.64 -6.87 28.49
C GLU A 608 -11.73 -6.06 29.22
N ALA A 609 -12.93 -6.61 29.38
CA ALA A 609 -13.94 -6.12 30.32
C ALA A 609 -13.82 -6.85 31.69
N GLU A 610 -14.42 -6.32 32.76
CA GLU A 610 -14.27 -6.81 34.15
C GLU A 610 -14.52 -8.33 34.30
N ALA A 611 -13.47 -9.13 34.15
CA ALA A 611 -13.52 -10.57 34.22
C ALA A 611 -13.70 -11.03 35.67
N ALA A 612 -14.77 -11.78 35.93
CA ALA A 612 -14.94 -12.45 37.21
C ALA A 612 -14.09 -13.73 37.19
N HIS A 613 -13.08 -13.78 38.06
CA HIS A 613 -12.24 -14.95 38.28
C HIS A 613 -12.66 -15.64 39.58
N VAL A 614 -12.90 -16.95 39.52
CA VAL A 614 -13.21 -17.77 40.70
C VAL A 614 -12.20 -18.90 40.79
N VAL A 615 -11.54 -19.01 41.95
CA VAL A 615 -10.63 -20.11 42.25
C VAL A 615 -11.39 -21.21 42.99
N LEU A 616 -11.39 -22.40 42.43
CA LEU A 616 -11.97 -23.62 42.98
C LEU A 616 -10.87 -24.46 43.64
N ASP A 617 -11.19 -25.19 44.71
CA ASP A 617 -10.27 -26.14 45.37
C ASP A 617 -10.31 -27.50 44.64
N PRO A 618 -9.18 -28.13 44.24
CA PRO A 618 -7.78 -27.75 44.47
C PRO A 618 -7.12 -27.01 43.30
N GLY A 619 -7.20 -25.68 43.32
CA GLY A 619 -6.43 -24.81 42.44
C GLY A 619 -6.85 -24.84 40.98
N LEU A 620 -8.15 -24.85 40.68
CA LEU A 620 -8.67 -24.54 39.34
C LEU A 620 -9.16 -23.10 39.28
N VAL A 621 -9.04 -22.44 38.13
CA VAL A 621 -9.51 -21.07 37.89
C VAL A 621 -10.55 -21.10 36.78
N VAL A 622 -11.72 -20.55 37.08
CA VAL A 622 -12.76 -20.22 36.10
C VAL A 622 -12.72 -18.73 35.84
N SER A 623 -12.68 -18.33 34.56
CA SER A 623 -12.74 -16.94 34.14
C SER A 623 -13.89 -16.73 33.16
N LEU A 624 -14.64 -15.64 33.34
CA LEU A 624 -15.95 -15.44 32.71
C LEU A 624 -15.98 -14.20 31.81
N GLY A 625 -16.30 -14.37 30.52
CA GLY A 625 -16.62 -13.25 29.62
C GLY A 625 -17.87 -12.52 30.11
N GLN A 626 -17.90 -11.19 30.05
CA GLN A 626 -19.00 -10.41 30.67
C GLN A 626 -20.29 -10.42 29.84
N GLU A 627 -20.19 -10.57 28.52
CA GLU A 627 -21.32 -10.35 27.60
C GLU A 627 -21.57 -11.53 26.65
N GLN A 628 -20.55 -12.33 26.31
CA GLN A 628 -20.65 -13.34 25.25
C GLN A 628 -21.14 -14.74 25.70
N GLY A 629 -21.50 -14.92 26.98
CA GLY A 629 -21.93 -16.23 27.49
C GLY A 629 -20.85 -17.33 27.50
N VAL A 630 -19.57 -16.98 27.36
CA VAL A 630 -18.43 -17.93 27.33
C VAL A 630 -17.56 -17.87 28.57
N TRP A 631 -16.89 -18.99 28.86
CA TRP A 631 -15.98 -19.14 29.99
C TRP A 631 -14.80 -20.05 29.67
N ILE A 632 -13.75 -19.94 30.48
CA ILE A 632 -12.53 -20.76 30.40
C ILE A 632 -12.18 -21.38 31.75
N LEU A 633 -11.54 -22.54 31.71
CA LEU A 633 -11.11 -23.34 32.85
C LEU A 633 -9.64 -23.73 32.71
N TYR A 634 -8.83 -23.50 33.74
CA TYR A 634 -7.40 -23.84 33.74
C TYR A 634 -6.84 -23.99 35.17
N PRO A 635 -5.78 -24.76 35.41
CA PRO A 635 -5.16 -24.85 36.74
C PRO A 635 -4.45 -23.55 37.15
N GLN A 636 -4.53 -23.22 38.43
CA GLN A 636 -4.00 -22.01 39.03
C GLN A 636 -2.47 -21.97 38.92
N GLY A 637 -1.97 -21.01 38.13
CA GLY A 637 -0.54 -20.88 37.86
C GLY A 637 -0.01 -21.86 36.82
N SER A 638 -0.86 -22.64 36.16
CA SER A 638 -0.45 -23.38 34.96
C SER A 638 -0.15 -22.41 33.82
N VAL A 639 0.82 -22.81 33.00
CA VAL A 639 1.20 -22.21 31.72
C VAL A 639 1.11 -23.23 30.59
N ASP A 640 0.61 -24.44 30.87
CA ASP A 640 0.42 -25.47 29.86
C ASP A 640 -0.93 -25.28 29.15
N ARG A 641 -0.83 -25.01 27.85
CA ARG A 641 -1.99 -24.77 26.98
C ARG A 641 -2.91 -25.99 26.84
N THR A 642 -2.43 -27.21 27.05
CA THR A 642 -3.29 -28.42 26.98
C THR A 642 -4.15 -28.64 28.23
N GLU A 643 -3.99 -27.77 29.24
CA GLU A 643 -4.79 -27.76 30.46
C GLU A 643 -5.88 -26.66 30.46
N ILE A 644 -5.90 -25.80 29.42
CA ILE A 644 -6.93 -24.78 29.22
C ILE A 644 -8.10 -25.41 28.44
N GLN A 645 -9.31 -25.28 28.97
CA GLN A 645 -10.55 -25.69 28.32
C GLN A 645 -11.50 -24.49 28.25
N ALA A 646 -12.43 -24.48 27.28
CA ALA A 646 -13.41 -23.41 27.07
C ALA A 646 -14.83 -23.98 26.98
N GLY A 647 -15.84 -23.21 27.38
CA GLY A 647 -17.23 -23.63 27.35
C GLY A 647 -18.22 -22.46 27.34
N THR A 648 -19.50 -22.78 27.21
CA THR A 648 -20.62 -21.82 27.28
C THR A 648 -21.35 -21.92 28.63
N ILE A 649 -21.89 -20.80 29.09
CA ILE A 649 -22.72 -20.71 30.29
C ILE A 649 -24.06 -21.39 29.98
N GLY A 650 -24.47 -22.33 30.84
CA GLY A 650 -25.69 -23.12 30.63
C GLY A 650 -25.62 -24.18 29.51
N GLY A 651 -24.50 -24.27 28.77
CA GLY A 651 -24.37 -25.16 27.62
C GLY A 651 -23.12 -26.04 27.59
N THR A 652 -22.23 -25.96 28.60
CA THR A 652 -21.05 -26.82 28.66
C THR A 652 -20.72 -27.26 30.09
N VAL A 653 -20.33 -28.53 30.22
CA VAL A 653 -19.72 -29.11 31.41
C VAL A 653 -18.33 -29.62 31.01
N LEU A 654 -17.29 -29.16 31.71
CA LEU A 654 -15.90 -29.50 31.41
C LEU A 654 -15.35 -30.48 32.44
N GLU A 655 -14.63 -31.50 31.97
CA GLU A 655 -14.00 -32.53 32.80
C GLU A 655 -12.53 -32.20 33.05
N VAL A 656 -12.16 -32.05 34.33
CA VAL A 656 -10.78 -32.01 34.78
C VAL A 656 -10.46 -33.34 35.47
N VAL A 657 -9.82 -34.22 34.70
CA VAL A 657 -9.31 -35.51 35.20
C VAL A 657 -8.18 -35.25 36.21
N ALA A 658 -8.36 -35.69 37.46
CA ALA A 658 -7.28 -35.73 38.44
C ALA A 658 -6.57 -37.09 38.41
N ALA A 659 -5.39 -37.16 39.04
CA ALA A 659 -4.73 -38.44 39.27
C ALA A 659 -5.64 -39.36 40.13
N ASP A 660 -5.43 -40.68 39.99
CA ASP A 660 -6.09 -41.74 40.76
C ASP A 660 -7.58 -42.01 40.45
N GLY A 661 -8.07 -41.65 39.25
CA GLY A 661 -9.40 -42.06 38.75
C GLY A 661 -10.57 -41.26 39.32
N VAL A 662 -10.28 -40.05 39.79
CA VAL A 662 -11.27 -39.09 40.29
C VAL A 662 -11.29 -37.90 39.33
N SER A 663 -12.45 -37.55 38.81
CA SER A 663 -12.61 -36.40 37.93
C SER A 663 -13.41 -35.29 38.63
N THR A 664 -12.97 -34.06 38.44
CA THR A 664 -13.72 -32.86 38.84
C THR A 664 -14.47 -32.33 37.63
N LEU A 665 -15.78 -32.27 37.71
CA LEU A 665 -16.62 -31.59 36.73
C LEU A 665 -16.82 -30.14 37.14
N VAL A 666 -16.80 -29.24 36.16
CA VAL A 666 -17.11 -27.82 36.35
C VAL A 666 -18.14 -27.40 35.31
N ALA A 667 -19.17 -26.70 35.75
CA ALA A 667 -20.13 -26.02 34.88
C ALA A 667 -20.38 -24.59 35.39
N VAL A 668 -20.63 -23.67 34.46
CA VAL A 668 -21.11 -22.32 34.76
C VAL A 668 -22.55 -22.24 34.30
N LEU A 669 -23.46 -21.90 35.21
CA LEU A 669 -24.90 -21.97 35.01
C LEU A 669 -25.57 -20.67 35.46
N GLU A 670 -26.83 -20.47 35.08
CA GLU A 670 -27.65 -19.40 35.65
C GLU A 670 -27.85 -19.59 37.16
N GLN A 671 -27.89 -18.49 37.90
CA GLN A 671 -28.01 -18.54 39.36
C GLN A 671 -29.35 -19.16 39.79
N GLY A 672 -29.28 -20.22 40.59
CA GLY A 672 -30.45 -20.96 41.06
C GLY A 672 -30.94 -22.07 40.12
N ALA A 673 -30.18 -22.44 39.09
CA ALA A 673 -30.48 -23.60 38.23
C ALA A 673 -30.60 -24.92 39.01
N GLY A 674 -29.94 -25.05 40.18
CA GLY A 674 -30.07 -26.22 41.06
C GLY A 674 -29.71 -27.56 40.39
N PRO A 675 -28.62 -27.62 39.60
CA PRO A 675 -28.31 -28.73 38.70
C PRO A 675 -28.10 -30.06 39.42
N ARG A 676 -28.41 -31.15 38.73
CA ARG A 676 -28.11 -32.52 39.16
C ARG A 676 -27.36 -33.29 38.10
N LEU A 677 -26.33 -34.00 38.51
CA LEU A 677 -25.66 -34.95 37.65
C LEU A 677 -26.55 -36.19 37.48
N VAL A 678 -26.87 -36.51 36.23
CA VAL A 678 -27.63 -37.70 35.83
C VAL A 678 -26.83 -38.55 34.85
N GLY A 679 -27.09 -39.86 34.83
CA GLY A 679 -26.34 -40.84 34.04
C GLY A 679 -25.88 -42.05 34.86
N ASP A 680 -25.15 -42.98 34.24
CA ASP A 680 -24.61 -44.17 34.89
C ASP A 680 -23.26 -43.87 35.58
N VAL A 681 -23.33 -43.10 36.67
CA VAL A 681 -22.16 -42.55 37.40
C VAL A 681 -22.22 -42.85 38.90
N GLU A 682 -21.11 -43.33 39.47
CA GLU A 682 -20.95 -43.46 40.93
C GLU A 682 -20.32 -42.16 41.49
N GLY A 683 -21.10 -41.40 42.26
CA GLY A 683 -20.65 -40.12 42.81
C GLY A 683 -21.74 -39.33 43.53
N ALA A 684 -21.47 -38.04 43.78
CA ALA A 684 -22.47 -37.10 44.28
C ALA A 684 -23.36 -36.61 43.13
N LEU A 685 -24.67 -36.80 43.24
CA LEU A 685 -25.65 -36.34 42.23
C LEU A 685 -25.90 -34.83 42.34
N ASP A 686 -25.97 -34.29 43.57
CA ASP A 686 -25.99 -32.86 43.82
C ASP A 686 -24.54 -32.29 43.82
N PRO A 687 -24.31 -31.03 43.40
CA PRO A 687 -22.98 -30.43 43.37
C PRO A 687 -22.33 -30.36 44.75
N MET A 688 -21.01 -30.59 44.79
CA MET A 688 -20.21 -30.50 46.01
C MET A 688 -19.94 -29.07 46.45
N ALA A 689 -19.84 -28.15 45.48
CA ALA A 689 -19.83 -26.73 45.72
C ALA A 689 -20.60 -26.01 44.61
N THR A 690 -21.36 -24.99 44.99
CA THR A 690 -21.98 -24.03 44.08
C THR A 690 -21.54 -22.64 44.55
N VAL A 691 -20.77 -21.95 43.72
CA VAL A 691 -20.16 -20.65 44.04
C VAL A 691 -20.86 -19.57 43.22
N PRO A 692 -21.68 -18.69 43.82
CA PRO A 692 -22.28 -17.57 43.10
C PRO A 692 -21.19 -16.57 42.72
N VAL A 693 -21.24 -16.07 41.48
CA VAL A 693 -20.24 -15.17 40.95
C VAL A 693 -20.60 -13.72 41.33
N PRO A 694 -19.74 -13.00 42.09
CA PRO A 694 -20.07 -11.64 42.51
C PRO A 694 -20.36 -10.71 41.34
N GLY A 695 -21.50 -10.00 41.41
CA GLY A 695 -21.92 -9.05 40.38
C GLY A 695 -22.51 -9.67 39.10
N ARG A 696 -22.69 -11.00 39.03
CA ARG A 696 -23.25 -11.68 37.85
C ARG A 696 -24.36 -12.65 38.24
N ALA A 697 -25.34 -12.86 37.37
CA ALA A 697 -26.48 -13.75 37.58
C ALA A 697 -26.16 -15.23 37.31
N VAL A 698 -24.94 -15.66 37.64
CA VAL A 698 -24.43 -17.01 37.34
C VAL A 698 -23.74 -17.63 38.54
N GLU A 699 -23.72 -18.95 38.58
CA GLU A 699 -23.06 -19.76 39.61
C GLU A 699 -22.17 -20.82 38.97
N ILE A 700 -21.06 -21.12 39.63
CA ILE A 700 -20.13 -22.18 39.23
C ILE A 700 -20.41 -23.38 40.10
N SER A 701 -20.89 -24.47 39.50
CA SER A 701 -21.15 -25.73 40.19
C SER A 701 -20.05 -26.75 39.88
N THR A 702 -19.64 -27.48 40.91
CA THR A 702 -18.61 -28.53 40.80
C THR A 702 -19.08 -29.87 41.36
N TRP A 703 -18.66 -30.94 40.71
CA TRP A 703 -18.90 -32.32 41.15
C TRP A 703 -17.59 -33.08 41.18
N THR A 704 -17.46 -34.00 42.13
CA THR A 704 -16.40 -35.02 42.10
C THR A 704 -17.04 -36.36 41.80
N VAL A 705 -16.59 -37.00 40.73
CA VAL A 705 -17.07 -38.30 40.26
C VAL A 705 -15.93 -39.30 40.23
N GLN A 706 -16.21 -40.54 40.58
CA GLN A 706 -15.22 -41.61 40.53
C GLN A 706 -15.44 -42.44 39.28
N LEU A 707 -14.42 -42.50 38.42
CA LEU A 707 -14.47 -43.20 37.14
C LEU A 707 -13.58 -44.43 37.15
N PRO A 708 -14.04 -45.57 36.60
CA PRO A 708 -13.15 -46.67 36.27
C PRO A 708 -12.04 -46.19 35.31
N GLU A 709 -10.82 -46.67 35.54
CA GLU A 709 -9.66 -46.33 34.70
C GLU A 709 -9.95 -46.60 33.21
N GLY A 710 -9.84 -45.56 32.38
CA GLY A 710 -10.08 -45.64 30.93
C GLY A 710 -11.56 -45.52 30.48
N VAL A 711 -12.47 -45.04 31.34
CA VAL A 711 -13.87 -44.75 30.99
C VAL A 711 -14.13 -43.25 31.14
N THR A 712 -14.69 -42.60 30.11
CA THR A 712 -15.13 -41.19 30.21
C THR A 712 -16.58 -41.08 30.67
N LEU A 713 -16.99 -39.88 31.08
CA LEU A 713 -18.38 -39.61 31.43
C LEU A 713 -19.30 -39.54 30.20
N ALA A 714 -18.77 -39.09 29.07
CA ALA A 714 -19.47 -39.12 27.79
C ALA A 714 -19.86 -40.56 27.40
N ASP A 715 -18.96 -41.54 27.62
CA ASP A 715 -19.24 -42.97 27.37
C ASP A 715 -20.40 -43.53 28.25
N ARG A 716 -20.69 -42.89 29.39
CA ARG A 716 -21.77 -43.26 30.32
C ARG A 716 -23.07 -42.51 30.08
N GLY A 717 -23.12 -41.64 29.07
CA GLY A 717 -24.28 -40.78 28.79
C GLY A 717 -24.59 -39.83 29.94
N ALA A 718 -23.56 -39.39 30.68
CA ALA A 718 -23.73 -38.49 31.81
C ALA A 718 -23.89 -37.03 31.36
N GLY A 719 -24.61 -36.26 32.15
CA GLY A 719 -24.87 -34.84 31.91
C GLY A 719 -25.58 -34.19 33.09
N LEU A 720 -25.95 -32.91 32.94
CA LEU A 720 -26.68 -32.17 33.96
C LEU A 720 -28.16 -32.06 33.61
N ASP A 721 -28.99 -32.52 34.53
CA ASP A 721 -30.41 -32.20 34.69
C ASP A 721 -30.51 -30.82 35.37
N THR A 722 -31.17 -29.87 34.74
CA THR A 722 -31.33 -28.49 35.24
C THR A 722 -32.79 -28.09 35.47
N ASP A 723 -33.76 -28.86 35.00
CA ASP A 723 -35.20 -28.61 35.22
C ASP A 723 -35.85 -29.57 36.25
N GLY A 724 -35.19 -30.69 36.58
CA GLY A 724 -35.59 -31.69 37.55
C GLY A 724 -36.40 -32.85 36.98
N ASP A 725 -36.49 -33.04 35.65
CA ASP A 725 -37.21 -34.15 35.03
C ASP A 725 -36.47 -35.51 35.09
N GLY A 726 -35.17 -35.50 35.40
CA GLY A 726 -34.30 -36.66 35.49
C GLY A 726 -33.55 -37.04 34.20
N GLN A 727 -33.60 -36.19 33.17
CA GLN A 727 -32.83 -36.30 31.92
C GLN A 727 -31.75 -35.23 31.86
N ALA A 728 -30.74 -35.43 31.00
CA ALA A 728 -29.66 -34.45 30.85
C ALA A 728 -30.05 -33.37 29.84
N ASP A 729 -30.16 -32.13 30.32
CA ASP A 729 -30.25 -30.92 29.48
C ASP A 729 -28.89 -30.58 28.87
N ILE A 730 -27.82 -30.72 29.66
CA ILE A 730 -26.45 -30.39 29.25
C ILE A 730 -25.62 -31.67 29.20
N LEU A 731 -25.25 -32.10 27.99
CA LEU A 731 -24.37 -33.25 27.78
C LEU A 731 -22.91 -32.89 28.05
N LEU A 732 -22.16 -33.84 28.62
CA LEU A 732 -20.71 -33.73 28.76
C LEU A 732 -20.03 -33.82 27.39
N GLN A 733 -19.25 -32.79 27.04
CA GLN A 733 -18.44 -32.84 25.81
C GLN A 733 -17.25 -33.79 26.02
N PRO A 734 -16.92 -34.65 25.03
CA PRO A 734 -15.70 -35.45 25.07
C PRO A 734 -14.47 -34.54 24.99
N ARG A 735 -13.37 -34.97 25.63
CA ARG A 735 -12.09 -34.27 25.57
C ARG A 735 -11.29 -34.76 24.36
N ASP A 736 -11.14 -33.90 23.36
CA ASP A 736 -10.30 -34.11 22.16
C ASP A 736 -8.78 -34.08 22.48
#